data_AF-A0A1F8UKM5-F1
#
_entry.id   AF-A0A1F8UKM5-F1
#
_cell.length_a   1.000
_cell.length_b   1.000
_cell.length_c   1.000
_cell.angle_alpha   90.00
_cell.angle_beta   90.00
_cell.angle_gamma   90.00
#
_symmetry.space_group_name_H-M   'P 1'
#
loop_
_entity.id
_entity.type
_entity.pdbx_description
1 polymer ?
#
loop_
_entity_poly.entity_id
_entity_poly.type
_entity_poly.pdbx_seq_one_letter_code
_entity_poly.pdbx_strand_id
1 'polypeptide(L)'
;MNIKGILNEWLEIEFYKIGFKLGFIDKVKEPDTNLIYETIRCLDRETSCTEFFDNNLIITIIALMWEHVDREIFNLKDFIIKILSRIGYPTSAIIVDAEFEKDNCRFSNMNSLLDEITTSLNQYNNEVNVGGKQFLLTDFQMKIWDAFDTKSVLGISAPTSAGKSFALLLKTVDILIKEKVDIIYIVPTLSLVNQVSEDYIRMIKKFSIQNCNIYNSYVFDKEKIENRIFVLTQEKALAAFMDENKPFDKKAILIVDEIQNIEHVDEHSDTRSKILYDTIIEFRHEKLVYKMIISGPRIEEIDTLGKELFGKEDVIKLQTNISPVLNLTYSISKENKKYFLKQYCAINDNAKYIEIIKSDIINGYGNKAYTEEYLKYLAKLVNNIGGQEQNIIFAPTSDTASKIASFMADNSDINKLNEKLKELITYYSESIHTDYAMCKTLEHGIAYHHGKLPNHIRRTLEKAISQRLIANVACTTTLMQGVNMPAQNVIIRNPHLYIKKNPNSGELSSYEMANLRGRAGRLLKDFIGRTYVLDESEFGELEDYKEQTDLFNEVTKEIATGYSKKYEEYEGDICSVLNTNKIVDNTMQKYGYLISYIRQVVLKYGNHAKERLEEVGIDISLKQINIIANQLKKISVPYDVCIKNRYWDPMVLDVIYNEFKLELPTSISQKGLKGKFDNAIKFLRDNEKTKHMYEKYIPKEFRSGQMRSIMCGLAISWMQEKSLKEIFEADYYSDENATEKIDSAIELLQNTISFSMPLLLKPMYDMFKKHSVFLSFLQTGAFQPYTRRMIEIGIPRETAIYLFNNYFKGKEELPEEKLVDSIKLKIKEIEDELPYWVKVQLEFLGVDV
;
A
#
# COMPACT_ATOMS: atom_id res chain seq x y z
N MET A 1 -33.49 28.74 5.65
CA MET A 1 -32.43 28.67 6.70
C MET A 1 -31.12 29.26 6.18
N ASN A 2 -30.11 29.51 7.03
CA ASN A 2 -28.73 29.72 6.57
C ASN A 2 -28.09 28.37 6.23
N ILE A 3 -26.95 28.37 5.52
CA ILE A 3 -26.36 27.12 5.00
C ILE A 3 -25.96 26.13 6.12
N LYS A 4 -25.51 26.63 7.27
CA LYS A 4 -25.22 25.80 8.45
C LYS A 4 -26.46 25.14 9.04
N GLY A 5 -27.60 25.84 9.07
CA GLY A 5 -28.88 25.28 9.51
C GLY A 5 -29.35 24.15 8.60
N ILE A 6 -29.23 24.34 7.28
CA ILE A 6 -29.54 23.32 6.27
C ILE A 6 -28.66 22.08 6.46
N LEU A 7 -27.35 22.26 6.62
CA LEU A 7 -26.43 21.17 6.91
C LEU A 7 -26.85 20.39 8.16
N ASN A 8 -27.22 21.09 9.23
CA ASN A 8 -27.57 20.47 10.50
C ASN A 8 -28.82 19.59 10.41
N GLU A 9 -29.83 20.01 9.63
CA GLU A 9 -31.02 19.20 9.33
C GLU A 9 -30.69 17.96 8.51
N TRP A 10 -29.85 18.09 7.46
CA TRP A 10 -29.42 16.96 6.64
C TRP A 10 -28.60 15.93 7.43
N LEU A 11 -27.67 16.40 8.27
CA LEU A 11 -26.92 15.51 9.16
C LEU A 11 -27.83 14.78 10.15
N GLU A 12 -28.88 15.43 10.64
CA GLU A 12 -29.87 14.80 11.51
C GLU A 12 -30.69 13.74 10.76
N ILE A 13 -31.11 14.00 9.52
CA ILE A 13 -31.79 13.00 8.68
C ILE A 13 -30.91 11.76 8.49
N GLU A 14 -29.66 11.95 8.07
CA GLU A 14 -28.67 10.88 7.93
C GLU A 14 -28.50 10.13 9.26
N PHE A 15 -28.38 10.84 10.38
CA PHE A 15 -28.16 10.24 11.69
C PHE A 15 -29.32 9.33 12.14
N TYR A 16 -30.57 9.80 12.01
CA TYR A 16 -31.75 9.02 12.37
C TYR A 16 -31.96 7.84 11.40
N LYS A 17 -31.71 8.03 10.10
CA LYS A 17 -31.75 6.93 9.12
C LYS A 17 -30.75 5.84 9.46
N ILE A 18 -29.51 6.19 9.80
CA ILE A 18 -28.50 5.23 10.21
C ILE A 18 -28.85 4.57 11.54
N GLY A 19 -29.30 5.33 12.54
CA GLY A 19 -29.76 4.76 13.81
C GLY A 19 -30.87 3.72 13.63
N PHE A 20 -31.85 4.00 12.75
CA PHE A 20 -32.92 3.07 12.41
C PHE A 20 -32.39 1.86 11.61
N LYS A 21 -31.54 2.10 10.61
CA LYS A 21 -30.91 1.07 9.78
C LYS A 21 -30.12 0.07 10.61
N LEU A 22 -29.37 0.54 11.60
CA LEU A 22 -28.64 -0.30 12.56
C LEU A 22 -29.55 -1.04 13.55
N GLY A 23 -30.84 -0.72 13.60
CA GLY A 23 -31.83 -1.27 14.52
C GLY A 23 -31.76 -0.68 15.92
N PHE A 24 -31.06 0.44 16.15
CA PHE A 24 -30.89 1.03 17.47
C PHE A 24 -32.08 1.86 17.94
N ILE A 25 -32.85 2.41 17.00
CA ILE A 25 -34.05 3.22 17.27
C ILE A 25 -35.22 2.79 16.36
N ASP A 26 -36.43 3.21 16.71
CA ASP A 26 -37.65 2.94 15.93
C ASP A 26 -38.12 4.14 15.09
N LYS A 27 -37.43 5.27 15.17
CA LYS A 27 -37.80 6.51 14.48
C LYS A 27 -36.90 6.74 13.27
N VAL A 28 -37.50 7.06 12.13
CA VAL A 28 -36.82 7.54 10.93
C VAL A 28 -37.19 9.02 10.73
N LYS A 29 -36.24 9.81 10.24
CA LYS A 29 -36.48 11.18 9.77
C LYS A 29 -36.26 11.18 8.25
N GLU A 30 -37.24 11.66 7.50
CA GLU A 30 -37.17 11.80 6.04
C GLU A 30 -37.06 13.28 5.67
N PRO A 31 -36.39 13.63 4.56
CA PRO A 31 -36.37 15.00 4.08
C PRO A 31 -37.75 15.42 3.60
N ASP A 32 -38.22 16.59 4.06
CA ASP A 32 -39.42 17.20 3.51
C ASP A 32 -39.09 18.02 2.25
N THR A 33 -40.11 18.32 1.45
CA THR A 33 -39.97 19.08 0.20
C THR A 33 -39.47 20.51 0.43
N ASN A 34 -39.77 21.11 1.59
CA ASN A 34 -39.33 22.48 1.91
C ASN A 34 -37.82 22.52 2.12
N LEU A 35 -37.26 21.55 2.85
CA LEU A 35 -35.82 21.43 3.06
C LEU A 35 -35.08 21.25 1.73
N ILE A 36 -35.62 20.44 0.80
CA ILE A 36 -35.02 20.26 -0.53
C ILE A 36 -34.98 21.60 -1.28
N TYR A 37 -36.10 22.33 -1.35
CA TYR A 37 -36.13 23.63 -2.04
C TYR A 37 -35.26 24.70 -1.36
N GLU A 38 -35.26 24.75 -0.03
CA GLU A 38 -34.36 25.64 0.70
C GLU A 38 -32.88 25.30 0.44
N THR A 39 -32.56 24.01 0.35
CA THR A 39 -31.22 23.51 0.03
C THR A 39 -30.79 23.96 -1.35
N ILE A 40 -31.60 23.72 -2.38
CA ILE A 40 -31.33 24.13 -3.77
C ILE A 40 -31.12 25.64 -3.84
N ARG A 41 -32.04 26.43 -3.26
CA ARG A 41 -31.95 27.89 -3.25
C ARG A 41 -30.71 28.39 -2.53
N CYS A 42 -30.35 27.77 -1.40
CA CYS A 42 -29.16 28.15 -0.65
C CYS A 42 -27.89 27.84 -1.43
N LEU A 43 -27.74 26.62 -1.95
CA LEU A 43 -26.55 26.21 -2.69
C LEU A 43 -26.33 27.08 -3.94
N ASP A 44 -27.39 27.37 -4.70
CA ASP A 44 -27.26 28.25 -5.88
C ASP A 44 -26.88 29.69 -5.49
N ARG A 45 -27.46 30.22 -4.41
CA ARG A 45 -27.11 31.56 -3.89
C ARG A 45 -25.67 31.62 -3.41
N GLU A 46 -25.25 30.69 -2.56
CA GLU A 46 -23.89 30.70 -2.00
C GLU A 46 -22.85 30.59 -3.12
N THR A 47 -23.07 29.71 -4.10
CA THR A 47 -22.10 29.52 -5.20
C THR A 47 -22.15 30.59 -6.28
N SER A 48 -23.22 31.39 -6.38
CA SER A 48 -23.34 32.47 -7.39
C SER A 48 -23.03 33.87 -6.85
N CYS A 49 -23.30 34.13 -5.57
CA CYS A 49 -23.35 35.49 -5.04
C CYS A 49 -22.28 35.80 -3.98
N THR A 50 -21.45 34.82 -3.59
CA THR A 50 -20.39 35.03 -2.60
C THR A 50 -19.02 34.98 -3.26
N GLU A 51 -18.12 35.90 -2.87
CA GLU A 51 -16.73 35.90 -3.38
C GLU A 51 -15.92 34.69 -2.87
N PHE A 52 -16.27 34.18 -1.70
CA PHE A 52 -15.65 33.02 -1.07
C PHE A 52 -16.73 32.11 -0.48
N PHE A 53 -16.75 30.86 -0.90
CA PHE A 53 -17.63 29.82 -0.37
C PHE A 53 -16.81 28.62 0.12
N ASP A 54 -17.35 27.91 1.11
CA ASP A 54 -16.75 26.70 1.66
C ASP A 54 -17.13 25.48 0.80
N ASN A 55 -16.20 25.07 -0.07
CA ASN A 55 -16.34 23.90 -0.93
C ASN A 55 -16.65 22.62 -0.15
N ASN A 56 -16.07 22.46 1.05
CA ASN A 56 -16.29 21.26 1.86
C ASN A 56 -17.76 21.19 2.32
N LEU A 57 -18.30 22.34 2.72
CA LEU A 57 -19.70 22.46 3.14
C LEU A 57 -20.67 22.20 1.99
N ILE A 58 -20.39 22.74 0.80
CA ILE A 58 -21.23 22.53 -0.40
C ILE A 58 -21.22 21.06 -0.81
N ILE A 59 -20.04 20.44 -0.92
CA ILE A 59 -19.90 19.02 -1.28
C ILE A 59 -20.63 18.14 -0.26
N THR A 60 -20.53 18.46 1.03
CA THR A 60 -21.20 17.72 2.12
C THR A 60 -22.72 17.79 1.99
N ILE A 61 -23.30 18.96 1.75
CA ILE A 61 -24.75 19.10 1.58
C ILE A 61 -25.21 18.36 0.33
N ILE A 62 -24.47 18.45 -0.79
CA ILE A 62 -24.79 17.72 -2.02
C ILE A 62 -24.76 16.21 -1.78
N ALA A 63 -23.76 15.71 -1.05
CA ALA A 63 -23.64 14.31 -0.70
C ALA A 63 -24.84 13.81 0.10
N LEU A 64 -25.22 14.53 1.17
CA LEU A 64 -26.38 14.19 2.01
C LEU A 64 -27.71 14.29 1.25
N MET A 65 -27.86 15.33 0.42
CA MET A 65 -29.06 15.52 -0.40
C MET A 65 -29.19 14.39 -1.42
N TRP A 66 -28.11 14.03 -2.12
CA TRP A 66 -28.14 12.94 -3.11
C TRP A 66 -28.46 11.58 -2.48
N GLU A 67 -27.94 11.31 -1.28
CA GLU A 67 -28.16 10.05 -0.57
C GLU A 67 -29.61 9.87 -0.12
N HIS A 68 -30.30 10.95 0.26
CA HIS A 68 -31.58 10.88 0.97
C HIS A 68 -32.79 11.33 0.18
N VAL A 69 -32.62 12.07 -0.90
CA VAL A 69 -33.74 12.49 -1.75
C VAL A 69 -34.20 11.33 -2.62
N ASP A 70 -35.52 11.17 -2.73
CA ASP A 70 -36.12 10.23 -3.66
C ASP A 70 -35.92 10.70 -5.10
N ARG A 71 -35.11 9.93 -5.84
CA ARG A 71 -34.72 10.22 -7.22
C ARG A 71 -35.81 9.89 -8.25
N GLU A 72 -36.84 9.14 -7.86
CA GLU A 72 -38.02 8.94 -8.72
C GLU A 72 -38.91 10.19 -8.75
N ILE A 73 -38.87 10.99 -7.68
CA ILE A 73 -39.68 12.21 -7.51
C ILE A 73 -38.90 13.46 -7.96
N PHE A 74 -37.63 13.56 -7.57
CA PHE A 74 -36.79 14.73 -7.85
C PHE A 74 -35.60 14.38 -8.74
N ASN A 75 -35.53 14.99 -9.93
CA ASN A 75 -34.34 14.92 -10.77
C ASN A 75 -33.34 16.02 -10.35
N LEU A 76 -32.30 15.61 -9.61
CA LEU A 76 -31.24 16.50 -9.12
C LEU A 76 -29.99 16.55 -10.02
N LYS A 77 -29.95 15.78 -11.11
CA LYS A 77 -28.76 15.58 -11.93
C LYS A 77 -28.19 16.90 -12.47
N ASP A 78 -28.98 17.63 -13.26
CA ASP A 78 -28.52 18.86 -13.93
C ASP A 78 -28.07 19.91 -12.91
N PHE A 79 -28.80 20.02 -11.79
CA PHE A 79 -28.47 20.93 -10.70
C PHE A 79 -27.11 20.58 -10.07
N ILE A 80 -26.89 19.32 -9.71
CA ILE A 80 -25.65 18.88 -9.07
C ILE A 80 -24.46 19.04 -10.03
N ILE A 81 -24.60 18.67 -11.30
CA ILE A 81 -23.54 18.85 -12.31
C ILE A 81 -23.16 20.34 -12.41
N LYS A 82 -24.14 21.23 -12.50
CA LYS A 82 -23.92 22.67 -12.59
C LYS A 82 -23.19 23.21 -11.36
N ILE A 83 -23.66 22.87 -10.15
CA ILE A 83 -23.05 23.37 -8.91
C ILE A 83 -21.64 22.83 -8.72
N LEU A 84 -21.42 21.52 -8.89
CA LEU A 84 -20.10 20.92 -8.73
C LEU A 84 -19.10 21.41 -9.77
N SER A 85 -19.54 21.66 -11.01
CA SER A 85 -18.70 22.28 -12.04
C SER A 85 -18.34 23.72 -11.68
N ARG A 86 -19.30 24.50 -11.16
CA ARG A 86 -19.08 25.90 -10.76
C ARG A 86 -18.03 26.03 -9.64
N ILE A 87 -17.97 25.08 -8.72
CA ILE A 87 -17.04 25.11 -7.58
C ILE A 87 -15.69 24.41 -7.86
N GLY A 88 -15.46 23.95 -9.10
CA GLY A 88 -14.20 23.29 -9.48
C GLY A 88 -14.07 21.81 -9.10
N TYR A 89 -15.20 21.12 -8.88
CA TYR A 89 -15.26 19.68 -8.61
C TYR A 89 -16.14 18.91 -9.63
N PRO A 90 -15.99 19.16 -10.94
CA PRO A 90 -16.87 18.56 -11.93
C PRO A 90 -16.80 17.03 -11.96
N THR A 91 -15.64 16.42 -11.67
CA THR A 91 -15.49 14.95 -11.63
C THR A 91 -16.33 14.29 -10.55
N SER A 92 -16.60 14.98 -9.44
CA SER A 92 -17.51 14.48 -8.40
C SER A 92 -18.96 14.34 -8.90
N ALA A 93 -19.34 15.08 -9.95
CA ALA A 93 -20.67 15.01 -10.54
C ALA A 93 -20.87 13.77 -11.43
N ILE A 94 -19.81 13.05 -11.80
CA ILE A 94 -19.91 11.82 -12.62
C ILE A 94 -20.87 10.82 -11.97
N ILE A 95 -20.93 10.80 -10.63
CA ILE A 95 -21.79 9.91 -9.84
C ILE A 95 -23.28 10.10 -10.17
N VAL A 96 -23.70 11.32 -10.53
CA VAL A 96 -25.11 11.64 -10.77
C VAL A 96 -25.55 11.43 -12.22
N ASP A 97 -24.61 11.14 -13.14
CA ASP A 97 -24.89 10.93 -14.55
C ASP A 97 -24.60 9.49 -14.99
N ALA A 98 -25.63 8.66 -15.02
CA ALA A 98 -25.52 7.27 -15.47
C ALA A 98 -25.11 7.13 -16.94
N GLU A 99 -25.32 8.17 -17.76
CA GLU A 99 -25.03 8.20 -19.20
C GLU A 99 -23.72 8.93 -19.53
N PHE A 100 -22.88 9.21 -18.53
CA PHE A 100 -21.60 9.89 -18.72
C PHE A 100 -20.69 9.18 -19.73
N GLU A 101 -20.23 9.92 -20.74
CA GLU A 101 -19.34 9.42 -21.79
C GLU A 101 -17.90 9.33 -21.26
N LYS A 102 -17.48 8.13 -20.88
CA LYS A 102 -16.17 7.89 -20.23
C LYS A 102 -14.96 8.18 -21.10
N ASP A 103 -15.09 8.13 -22.44
CA ASP A 103 -13.93 8.23 -23.32
C ASP A 103 -13.42 9.66 -23.48
N ASN A 104 -14.36 10.60 -23.62
CA ASN A 104 -14.12 12.03 -23.77
C ASN A 104 -14.47 12.83 -22.50
N CYS A 105 -14.84 12.15 -21.41
CA CYS A 105 -15.22 12.73 -20.13
C CYS A 105 -16.36 13.76 -20.23
N ARG A 106 -17.41 13.46 -21.00
CA ARG A 106 -18.53 14.37 -21.24
C ARG A 106 -19.79 13.94 -20.50
N PHE A 107 -20.45 14.92 -19.89
CA PHE A 107 -21.79 14.74 -19.36
C PHE A 107 -22.80 14.62 -20.50
N SER A 108 -23.85 13.84 -20.27
CA SER A 108 -24.99 13.76 -21.17
C SER A 108 -25.78 15.09 -21.17
N ASN A 109 -26.62 15.27 -22.19
CA ASN A 109 -27.32 16.52 -22.44
C ASN A 109 -28.16 16.97 -21.23
N MET A 110 -28.09 18.27 -20.93
CA MET A 110 -28.92 18.89 -19.91
C MET A 110 -30.29 19.27 -20.46
N ASN A 111 -31.28 19.43 -19.58
CA ASN A 111 -32.62 19.85 -19.98
C ASN A 111 -32.69 21.34 -20.40
N SER A 112 -31.66 22.13 -20.06
CA SER A 112 -31.62 23.59 -20.25
C SER A 112 -30.34 23.99 -20.98
N LEU A 113 -30.49 24.62 -22.14
CA LEU A 113 -29.38 25.08 -22.98
C LEU A 113 -28.52 26.15 -22.29
N LEU A 114 -29.11 26.99 -21.43
CA LEU A 114 -28.35 27.95 -20.63
C LEU A 114 -27.51 27.23 -19.56
N ASP A 115 -28.07 26.21 -18.91
CA ASP A 115 -27.32 25.43 -17.92
C ASP A 115 -26.20 24.62 -18.57
N GLU A 116 -26.44 24.10 -19.77
CA GLU A 116 -25.40 23.45 -20.59
C GLU A 116 -24.25 24.41 -20.91
N ILE A 117 -24.54 25.59 -21.47
CA ILE A 117 -23.51 26.60 -21.78
C ILE A 117 -22.75 27.02 -20.51
N THR A 118 -23.45 27.37 -19.44
CA THR A 118 -22.80 27.81 -18.19
C THR A 118 -21.96 26.70 -17.57
N THR A 119 -22.43 25.46 -17.62
CA THR A 119 -21.66 24.31 -17.13
C THR A 119 -20.41 24.08 -17.97
N SER A 120 -20.51 24.10 -19.30
CA SER A 120 -19.34 23.96 -20.18
C SER A 120 -18.31 25.07 -19.96
N LEU A 121 -18.76 26.32 -19.75
CA LEU A 121 -17.85 27.43 -19.42
C LEU A 121 -17.13 27.23 -18.08
N ASN A 122 -17.83 26.70 -17.06
CA ASN A 122 -17.20 26.39 -15.78
C ASN A 122 -16.19 25.23 -15.91
N GLN A 123 -16.54 24.20 -16.69
CA GLN A 123 -15.68 23.02 -16.90
C GLN A 123 -14.44 23.34 -17.73
N TYR A 124 -14.49 24.35 -18.60
CA TYR A 124 -13.38 24.72 -19.49
C TYR A 124 -12.05 24.92 -18.76
N ASN A 125 -12.08 25.52 -17.57
CA ASN A 125 -10.87 25.76 -16.75
C ASN A 125 -10.32 24.49 -16.09
N ASN A 126 -11.06 23.38 -16.14
CA ASN A 126 -10.69 22.09 -15.58
C ASN A 126 -10.52 21.00 -16.66
N GLU A 127 -10.59 21.36 -17.93
CA GLU A 127 -10.39 20.43 -19.05
C GLU A 127 -8.93 20.41 -19.51
N VAL A 128 -8.38 19.22 -19.70
CA VAL A 128 -7.06 19.01 -20.32
C VAL A 128 -7.18 18.10 -21.54
N ASN A 129 -6.34 18.32 -22.53
CA ASN A 129 -6.24 17.47 -23.72
C ASN A 129 -4.97 16.62 -23.66
N VAL A 130 -5.15 15.30 -23.61
CA VAL A 130 -4.07 14.32 -23.63
C VAL A 130 -4.26 13.43 -24.85
N GLY A 131 -3.29 13.41 -25.76
CA GLY A 131 -3.33 12.53 -26.94
C GLY A 131 -4.59 12.68 -27.81
N GLY A 132 -5.19 13.88 -27.85
CA GLY A 132 -6.40 14.16 -28.62
C GLY A 132 -7.71 13.81 -27.89
N LYS A 133 -7.66 13.32 -26.64
CA LYS A 133 -8.85 13.06 -25.81
C LYS A 133 -8.94 14.08 -24.68
N GLN A 134 -10.16 14.50 -24.38
CA GLN A 134 -10.45 15.42 -23.27
C GLN A 134 -10.55 14.64 -21.95
N PHE A 135 -9.97 15.22 -20.90
CA PHE A 135 -10.13 14.77 -19.53
C PHE A 135 -10.58 15.93 -18.68
N LEU A 136 -11.43 15.62 -17.71
CA LEU A 136 -11.95 16.58 -16.75
C LEU A 136 -11.28 16.35 -15.40
N LEU A 137 -10.76 17.42 -14.80
CA LEU A 137 -10.04 17.41 -13.54
C LEU A 137 -10.81 18.19 -12.45
N THR A 138 -10.43 18.02 -11.18
CA THR A 138 -10.80 19.01 -10.15
C THR A 138 -9.85 20.20 -10.19
N ASP A 139 -10.19 21.31 -9.55
CA ASP A 139 -9.30 22.46 -9.37
C ASP A 139 -7.95 22.06 -8.76
N PHE A 140 -7.97 21.15 -7.78
CA PHE A 140 -6.75 20.66 -7.17
C PHE A 140 -5.90 19.82 -8.14
N GLN A 141 -6.54 18.94 -8.92
CA GLN A 141 -5.85 18.16 -9.95
C GLN A 141 -5.30 19.04 -11.07
N MET A 142 -6.00 20.11 -11.44
CA MET A 142 -5.52 21.11 -12.41
C MET A 142 -4.31 21.87 -11.87
N LYS A 143 -4.30 22.24 -10.58
CA LYS A 143 -3.10 22.84 -9.94
C LYS A 143 -1.88 21.91 -10.03
N ILE A 144 -2.07 20.59 -9.86
CA ILE A 144 -0.97 19.60 -10.06
C ILE A 144 -0.50 19.61 -11.52
N TRP A 145 -1.45 19.59 -12.45
CA TRP A 145 -1.18 19.59 -13.89
C TRP A 145 -0.33 20.80 -14.34
N ASP A 146 -0.71 22.00 -13.87
CA ASP A 146 -0.04 23.26 -14.21
C ASP A 146 1.32 23.38 -13.51
N ALA A 147 1.40 23.02 -12.23
CA ALA A 147 2.63 23.11 -11.45
C ALA A 147 3.76 22.26 -12.04
N PHE A 148 3.43 21.18 -12.75
CA PHE A 148 4.40 20.30 -13.39
C PHE A 148 5.32 21.05 -14.38
N ASP A 149 4.85 22.13 -15.00
CA ASP A 149 5.62 22.88 -15.99
C ASP A 149 6.46 24.03 -15.39
N THR A 150 6.33 24.27 -14.08
CA THR A 150 6.85 25.50 -13.45
C THR A 150 8.17 25.32 -12.68
N LYS A 151 8.29 24.29 -11.84
CA LYS A 151 9.41 24.10 -10.89
C LYS A 151 9.99 22.69 -10.92
N SER A 152 11.23 22.51 -10.49
CA SER A 152 11.90 21.20 -10.58
C SER A 152 11.46 20.21 -9.49
N VAL A 153 10.91 20.69 -8.38
CA VAL A 153 10.41 19.86 -7.27
C VAL A 153 8.96 20.17 -6.93
N LEU A 154 8.12 19.15 -6.84
CA LEU A 154 6.71 19.26 -6.44
C LEU A 154 6.45 18.43 -5.17
N GLY A 155 5.83 19.05 -4.16
CA GLY A 155 5.31 18.38 -2.97
C GLY A 155 3.78 18.36 -2.99
N ILE A 156 3.17 17.17 -3.05
CA ILE A 156 1.72 16.99 -3.18
C ILE A 156 1.14 16.33 -1.91
N SER A 157 0.33 17.08 -1.16
CA SER A 157 -0.29 16.62 0.09
C SER A 157 -1.81 16.72 0.00
N ALA A 158 -2.52 15.58 -0.04
CA ALA A 158 -4.00 15.60 -0.10
C ALA A 158 -4.63 14.30 0.42
N PRO A 159 -5.90 14.29 0.86
CA PRO A 159 -6.62 13.06 1.16
C PRO A 159 -6.51 12.00 0.05
N THR A 160 -6.62 10.72 0.41
CA THR A 160 -6.53 9.59 -0.53
C THR A 160 -7.57 9.70 -1.66
N SER A 161 -8.76 10.21 -1.35
CA SER A 161 -9.86 10.47 -2.29
C SER A 161 -9.63 11.66 -3.24
N ALA A 162 -8.61 12.50 -3.05
CA ALA A 162 -8.39 13.69 -3.88
C ALA A 162 -7.89 13.39 -5.32
N GLY A 163 -7.53 12.13 -5.61
CA GLY A 163 -7.13 11.70 -6.96
C GLY A 163 -5.75 12.19 -7.40
N LYS A 164 -4.78 12.28 -6.47
CA LYS A 164 -3.38 12.68 -6.73
C LYS A 164 -2.72 11.85 -7.83
N SER A 165 -2.76 10.52 -7.69
CA SER A 165 -2.10 9.59 -8.62
C SER A 165 -2.69 9.66 -10.03
N PHE A 166 -3.99 9.98 -10.16
CA PHE A 166 -4.63 10.16 -11.47
C PHE A 166 -4.11 11.40 -12.20
N ALA A 167 -3.96 12.54 -11.51
CA ALA A 167 -3.40 13.75 -12.12
C ALA A 167 -1.93 13.54 -12.54
N LEU A 168 -1.14 12.87 -11.70
CA LEU A 168 0.25 12.52 -12.03
C LEU A 168 0.34 11.58 -13.24
N LEU A 169 -0.47 10.51 -13.27
CA LEU A 169 -0.57 9.58 -14.39
C LEU A 169 -0.90 10.29 -15.70
N LEU A 170 -1.93 11.15 -15.71
CA LEU A 170 -2.33 11.87 -16.92
C LEU A 170 -1.23 12.78 -17.42
N LYS A 171 -0.59 13.56 -16.53
CA LYS A 171 0.46 14.49 -16.92
C LYS A 171 1.69 13.78 -17.44
N THR A 172 2.11 12.68 -16.80
CA THR A 172 3.27 11.93 -17.26
C THR A 172 3.00 11.20 -18.57
N VAL A 173 1.79 10.68 -18.79
CA VAL A 173 1.37 10.14 -20.09
C VAL A 173 1.39 11.21 -21.18
N ASP A 174 0.89 12.42 -20.89
CA ASP A 174 0.96 13.55 -21.83
C ASP A 174 2.41 13.90 -22.22
N ILE A 175 3.33 13.89 -21.25
CA ILE A 175 4.76 14.09 -21.53
C ILE A 175 5.33 12.93 -22.35
N LEU A 176 5.00 11.67 -22.03
CA LEU A 176 5.48 10.50 -22.78
C LEU A 176 5.02 10.50 -24.25
N ILE A 177 3.87 11.11 -24.55
CA ILE A 177 3.38 11.28 -25.92
C ILE A 177 4.23 12.32 -26.68
N LYS A 178 4.75 13.35 -25.99
CA LYS A 178 5.41 14.51 -26.59
C LYS A 178 6.93 14.43 -26.58
N GLU A 179 7.51 13.81 -25.56
CA GLU A 179 8.95 13.80 -25.29
C GLU A 179 9.50 12.39 -25.12
N LYS A 180 10.82 12.27 -25.35
CA LYS A 180 11.58 11.07 -24.96
C LYS A 180 12.11 11.24 -23.54
N VAL A 181 11.41 10.64 -22.59
CA VAL A 181 11.71 10.75 -21.16
C VAL A 181 11.44 9.41 -20.48
N ASP A 182 12.20 9.14 -19.43
CA ASP A 182 11.90 8.02 -18.53
C ASP A 182 11.10 8.48 -17.32
N ILE A 183 10.30 7.56 -16.78
CA ILE A 183 9.62 7.75 -15.51
C ILE A 183 10.19 6.74 -14.52
N ILE A 184 10.65 7.21 -13.38
CA ILE A 184 11.05 6.40 -12.23
C ILE A 184 9.99 6.61 -11.15
N TYR A 185 9.10 5.64 -11.00
CA TYR A 185 8.01 5.66 -10.03
C TYR A 185 8.34 4.71 -8.87
N ILE A 186 8.59 5.26 -7.68
CA ILE A 186 8.88 4.53 -6.46
C ILE A 186 7.60 4.42 -5.62
N VAL A 187 7.23 3.20 -5.26
CA VAL A 187 6.09 2.88 -4.39
C VAL A 187 6.49 1.91 -3.28
N PRO A 188 5.85 1.97 -2.10
CA PRO A 188 6.27 1.19 -0.94
C PRO A 188 5.89 -0.29 -1.00
N THR A 189 4.99 -0.74 -1.89
CA THR A 189 4.51 -2.14 -1.87
C THR A 189 4.42 -2.72 -3.27
N LEU A 190 4.54 -4.06 -3.38
CA LEU A 190 4.35 -4.77 -4.64
C LEU A 190 2.92 -4.63 -5.19
N SER A 191 1.92 -4.49 -4.31
CA SER A 191 0.54 -4.23 -4.69
C SER A 191 0.43 -2.92 -5.46
N LEU A 192 1.04 -1.85 -4.94
CA LEU A 192 1.09 -0.55 -5.63
C LEU A 192 1.91 -0.61 -6.92
N VAL A 193 3.00 -1.40 -6.98
CA VAL A 193 3.77 -1.59 -8.23
C VAL A 193 2.84 -2.13 -9.32
N ASN A 194 2.04 -3.15 -9.00
CA ASN A 194 1.11 -3.74 -9.95
C ASN A 194 0.02 -2.74 -10.36
N GLN A 195 -0.59 -2.05 -9.39
CA GLN A 195 -1.64 -1.08 -9.66
C GLN A 195 -1.16 0.05 -10.58
N VAL A 196 -0.03 0.68 -10.25
CA VAL A 196 0.54 1.76 -11.06
C VAL A 196 0.92 1.25 -12.45
N SER A 197 1.48 0.03 -12.55
CA SER A 197 1.78 -0.60 -13.84
C SER A 197 0.52 -0.78 -14.69
N GLU A 198 -0.55 -1.35 -14.11
CA GLU A 198 -1.84 -1.58 -14.78
C GLU A 198 -2.48 -0.27 -15.27
N ASP A 199 -2.39 0.80 -14.47
CA ASP A 199 -2.90 2.12 -14.83
C ASP A 199 -2.12 2.72 -16.03
N TYR A 200 -0.78 2.62 -16.05
CA TYR A 200 0.03 3.03 -17.19
C TYR A 200 -0.25 2.18 -18.44
N ILE A 201 -0.37 0.86 -18.31
CA ILE A 201 -0.69 -0.05 -19.44
C ILE A 201 -2.01 0.36 -20.09
N ARG A 202 -3.03 0.64 -19.27
CA ARG A 202 -4.34 1.06 -19.75
C ARG A 202 -4.22 2.35 -20.58
N MET A 203 -3.45 3.33 -20.11
CA MET A 203 -3.25 4.59 -20.83
C MET A 203 -2.43 4.41 -22.11
N ILE A 204 -1.34 3.64 -22.06
CA ILE A 204 -0.51 3.31 -23.23
C ILE A 204 -1.34 2.63 -24.32
N LYS A 205 -2.18 1.65 -23.95
CA LYS A 205 -3.13 1.00 -24.87
C LYS A 205 -4.14 2.04 -25.41
N LYS A 206 -4.76 2.85 -24.53
CA LYS A 206 -5.78 3.85 -24.89
C LYS A 206 -5.28 4.87 -25.93
N PHE A 207 -4.01 5.24 -25.87
CA PHE A 207 -3.40 6.21 -26.79
C PHE A 207 -2.51 5.59 -27.87
N SER A 208 -2.40 4.25 -27.91
CA SER A 208 -1.51 3.54 -28.84
C SER A 208 -0.08 4.08 -28.84
N ILE A 209 0.47 4.38 -27.66
CA ILE A 209 1.83 4.92 -27.51
C ILE A 209 2.82 3.84 -27.97
N GLN A 210 3.42 4.05 -29.14
CA GLN A 210 4.45 3.15 -29.67
C GLN A 210 5.75 3.35 -28.89
N ASN A 211 6.57 2.29 -28.79
CA ASN A 211 7.93 2.38 -28.23
C ASN A 211 7.96 2.86 -26.76
N CYS A 212 7.08 2.31 -25.93
CA CYS A 212 7.03 2.56 -24.49
C CYS A 212 6.89 1.25 -23.73
N ASN A 213 7.83 0.96 -22.83
CA ASN A 213 7.83 -0.25 -22.01
C ASN A 213 7.76 0.08 -20.52
N ILE A 214 7.05 -0.78 -19.78
CA ILE A 214 6.98 -0.74 -18.32
C ILE A 214 7.87 -1.84 -17.75
N TYR A 215 8.68 -1.47 -16.77
CA TYR A 215 9.64 -2.36 -16.13
C TYR A 215 9.45 -2.36 -14.62
N ASN A 216 9.21 -3.56 -14.08
CA ASN A 216 9.18 -3.83 -12.64
C ASN A 216 10.52 -4.38 -12.13
N SER A 217 11.53 -4.39 -13.01
CA SER A 217 12.91 -4.82 -12.76
C SER A 217 13.87 -3.91 -13.54
N TYR A 218 15.16 -4.01 -13.27
CA TYR A 218 16.19 -3.23 -13.96
C TYR A 218 17.01 -4.07 -14.96
N VAL A 219 16.59 -5.31 -15.21
CA VAL A 219 17.24 -6.23 -16.16
C VAL A 219 16.42 -6.30 -17.44
N PHE A 220 16.85 -5.54 -18.43
CA PHE A 220 16.16 -5.41 -19.72
C PHE A 220 17.16 -5.21 -20.87
N ASP A 221 16.70 -5.50 -22.09
CA ASP A 221 17.44 -5.24 -23.31
C ASP A 221 17.54 -3.73 -23.58
N LYS A 222 18.76 -3.21 -23.61
CA LYS A 222 19.06 -1.79 -23.82
C LYS A 222 19.04 -1.36 -25.27
N GLU A 223 18.98 -2.29 -26.23
CA GLU A 223 19.18 -1.97 -27.65
C GLU A 223 18.01 -1.16 -28.25
N LYS A 224 16.86 -1.05 -27.56
CA LYS A 224 15.71 -0.28 -28.04
C LYS A 224 15.66 1.14 -27.44
N ILE A 225 15.73 2.16 -28.31
CA ILE A 225 15.57 3.58 -27.93
C ILE A 225 14.08 3.89 -27.73
N GLU A 226 13.55 3.45 -26.60
CA GLU A 226 12.13 3.57 -26.22
C GLU A 226 11.98 4.44 -24.96
N ASN A 227 10.76 4.94 -24.72
CA ASN A 227 10.38 5.51 -23.44
C ASN A 227 10.27 4.39 -22.41
N ARG A 228 10.77 4.61 -21.20
CA ARG A 228 10.79 3.58 -20.15
C ARG A 228 10.10 4.07 -18.90
N ILE A 229 9.21 3.24 -18.38
CA ILE A 229 8.50 3.49 -17.12
C ILE A 229 8.96 2.44 -16.13
N PHE A 230 9.79 2.84 -15.18
CA PHE A 230 10.23 2.00 -14.08
C PHE A 230 9.25 2.15 -12.93
N VAL A 231 8.51 1.10 -12.61
CA VAL A 231 7.64 1.06 -11.42
C VAL A 231 8.28 0.12 -10.41
N LEU A 232 8.95 0.68 -9.40
CA LEU A 232 9.86 -0.05 -8.54
C LEU A 232 9.51 0.14 -7.06
N THR A 233 9.81 -0.87 -6.25
CA THR A 233 9.93 -0.66 -4.81
C THR A 233 11.23 0.06 -4.49
N GLN A 234 11.33 0.65 -3.30
CA GLN A 234 12.53 1.38 -2.87
C GLN A 234 13.81 0.52 -2.95
N GLU A 235 13.71 -0.78 -2.61
CA GLU A 235 14.85 -1.70 -2.65
C GLU A 235 15.34 -1.93 -4.08
N LYS A 236 14.40 -2.10 -5.04
CA LYS A 236 14.71 -2.28 -6.46
C LYS A 236 15.25 -1.00 -7.10
N ALA A 237 14.70 0.16 -6.73
CA ALA A 237 15.17 1.46 -7.22
C ALA A 237 16.62 1.73 -6.77
N LEU A 238 16.94 1.47 -5.50
CA LEU A 238 18.31 1.59 -4.99
C LEU A 238 19.27 0.60 -5.68
N ALA A 239 18.85 -0.66 -5.84
CA ALA A 239 19.65 -1.67 -6.55
C ALA A 239 19.92 -1.27 -8.00
N ALA A 240 18.90 -0.77 -8.70
CA ALA A 240 19.01 -0.27 -10.06
C ALA A 240 19.96 0.94 -10.15
N PHE A 241 19.87 1.88 -9.20
CA PHE A 241 20.74 3.05 -9.14
C PHE A 241 22.22 2.66 -9.00
N MET A 242 22.50 1.61 -8.23
CA MET A 242 23.86 1.12 -7.97
C MET A 242 24.40 0.15 -9.02
N ASP A 243 23.59 -0.22 -10.00
CA ASP A 243 23.97 -1.22 -10.99
C ASP A 243 25.05 -0.70 -11.95
N GLU A 244 26.04 -1.55 -12.26
CA GLU A 244 27.16 -1.20 -13.14
C GLU A 244 26.68 -0.85 -14.56
N ASN A 245 25.55 -1.39 -14.99
CA ASN A 245 24.96 -1.08 -16.27
C ASN A 245 24.34 0.32 -16.29
N LYS A 246 24.06 0.98 -15.17
CA LYS A 246 23.37 2.30 -15.15
C LYS A 246 22.05 2.28 -15.93
N PRO A 247 21.00 1.61 -15.42
CA PRO A 247 19.70 1.52 -16.09
C PRO A 247 19.04 2.91 -16.28
N PHE A 248 19.33 3.87 -15.41
CA PHE A 248 18.84 5.25 -15.49
C PHE A 248 19.80 6.14 -16.28
N ASP A 249 19.89 5.92 -17.59
CA ASP A 249 20.84 6.58 -18.50
C ASP A 249 20.23 7.70 -19.39
N LYS A 250 18.97 8.08 -19.15
CA LYS A 250 18.25 9.14 -19.91
C LYS A 250 17.65 10.18 -18.96
N LYS A 251 17.24 11.32 -19.53
CA LYS A 251 16.42 12.34 -18.86
C LYS A 251 15.20 11.67 -18.22
N ALA A 252 15.00 11.88 -16.92
CA ALA A 252 13.99 11.18 -16.15
C ALA A 252 13.17 12.08 -15.22
N ILE A 253 11.94 11.65 -14.95
CA ILE A 253 11.05 12.17 -13.90
C ILE A 253 11.07 11.17 -12.74
N LEU A 254 11.38 11.63 -11.53
CA LEU A 254 11.29 10.82 -10.32
C LEU A 254 9.98 11.13 -9.58
N ILE A 255 9.18 10.10 -9.32
CA ILE A 255 7.96 10.16 -8.53
C ILE A 255 8.14 9.24 -7.33
N VAL A 256 8.02 9.79 -6.13
CA VAL A 256 8.02 9.05 -4.87
C VAL A 256 6.64 9.21 -4.24
N ASP A 257 5.84 8.16 -4.31
CA ASP A 257 4.48 8.16 -3.78
C ASP A 257 4.43 7.51 -2.40
N GLU A 258 3.41 7.87 -1.63
CA GLU A 258 3.26 7.49 -0.21
C GLU A 258 4.49 7.86 0.64
N ILE A 259 4.98 9.11 0.52
CA ILE A 259 6.19 9.62 1.17
C ILE A 259 6.15 9.52 2.70
N GLN A 260 4.97 9.44 3.31
CA GLN A 260 4.82 9.21 4.76
C GLN A 260 5.46 7.92 5.26
N ASN A 261 5.76 6.96 4.37
CA ASN A 261 6.52 5.75 4.73
C ASN A 261 8.00 6.02 5.08
N ILE A 262 8.48 7.27 5.11
CA ILE A 262 9.81 7.61 5.67
C ILE A 262 9.75 7.96 7.16
N GLU A 263 8.57 8.03 7.76
CA GLU A 263 8.41 8.51 9.14
C GLU A 263 9.21 7.69 10.17
N HIS A 264 9.24 6.36 10.00
CA HIS A 264 9.92 5.47 10.94
C HIS A 264 11.42 5.26 10.61
N VAL A 265 12.06 6.18 9.87
CA VAL A 265 13.52 6.12 9.59
C VAL A 265 14.34 6.04 10.87
N ASP A 266 13.89 6.70 11.94
CA ASP A 266 14.54 6.68 13.25
C ASP A 266 14.32 5.37 14.03
N GLU A 267 13.31 4.57 13.69
CA GLU A 267 13.02 3.32 14.38
C GLU A 267 14.00 2.21 14.00
N HIS A 268 14.50 1.47 14.99
CA HIS A 268 15.53 0.47 14.75
C HIS A 268 15.04 -0.72 13.90
N SER A 269 13.79 -1.11 14.06
CA SER A 269 13.15 -2.24 13.37
C SER A 269 12.76 -1.93 11.93
N ASP A 270 12.50 -0.67 11.58
CA ASP A 270 11.99 -0.34 10.25
C ASP A 270 13.12 -0.11 9.24
N THR A 271 13.49 -1.20 8.57
CA THR A 271 14.48 -1.17 7.49
C THR A 271 13.94 -0.54 6.21
N ARG A 272 12.63 -0.59 5.96
CA ARG A 272 12.04 -0.15 4.68
C ARG A 272 11.94 1.36 4.60
N SER A 273 11.59 2.00 5.71
CA SER A 273 11.62 3.46 5.86
C SER A 273 13.02 4.01 5.58
N LYS A 274 14.06 3.38 6.15
CA LYS A 274 15.48 3.73 5.93
C LYS A 274 15.91 3.57 4.48
N ILE A 275 15.54 2.44 3.84
CA ILE A 275 15.88 2.21 2.44
C ILE A 275 15.23 3.26 1.54
N LEU A 276 13.97 3.63 1.79
CA LEU A 276 13.29 4.67 1.03
C LEU A 276 14.01 6.02 1.18
N TYR A 277 14.33 6.43 2.41
CA TYR A 277 15.10 7.64 2.66
C TYR A 277 16.47 7.63 1.95
N ASP A 278 17.26 6.57 2.13
CA ASP A 278 18.57 6.41 1.47
C ASP A 278 18.46 6.49 -0.07
N THR A 279 17.40 5.90 -0.63
CA THR A 279 17.15 5.92 -2.08
C THR A 279 16.93 7.35 -2.57
N ILE A 280 16.11 8.13 -1.86
CA ILE A 280 15.83 9.52 -2.22
C ILE A 280 17.12 10.37 -2.14
N ILE A 281 17.93 10.17 -1.10
CA ILE A 281 19.21 10.88 -0.93
C ILE A 281 20.22 10.53 -2.04
N GLU A 282 20.22 9.30 -2.58
CA GLU A 282 21.05 8.98 -3.74
C GLU A 282 20.57 9.71 -5.00
N PHE A 283 19.26 9.77 -5.24
CA PHE A 283 18.68 10.49 -6.38
C PHE A 283 18.80 12.01 -6.28
N ARG A 284 18.95 12.59 -5.08
CA ARG A 284 19.18 14.03 -4.87
C ARG A 284 20.29 14.60 -5.75
N HIS A 285 21.32 13.79 -6.03
CA HIS A 285 22.51 14.20 -6.77
C HIS A 285 22.51 13.73 -8.23
N GLU A 286 21.44 13.07 -8.69
CA GLU A 286 21.35 12.53 -10.04
C GLU A 286 20.96 13.63 -11.04
N LYS A 287 21.86 13.95 -11.97
CA LYS A 287 21.69 15.06 -12.92
C LYS A 287 20.67 14.75 -14.02
N LEU A 288 20.45 13.47 -14.31
CA LEU A 288 19.48 13.06 -15.31
C LEU A 288 18.02 13.21 -14.83
N VAL A 289 17.81 13.26 -13.51
CA VAL A 289 16.49 13.51 -12.91
C VAL A 289 16.23 15.02 -12.85
N TYR A 290 15.52 15.53 -13.85
CA TYR A 290 15.22 16.97 -13.96
C TYR A 290 13.96 17.39 -13.19
N LYS A 291 13.08 16.42 -12.88
CA LYS A 291 11.83 16.63 -12.15
C LYS A 291 11.72 15.62 -11.01
N MET A 292 11.44 16.10 -9.80
CA MET A 292 11.30 15.30 -8.59
C MET A 292 9.95 15.59 -7.94
N ILE A 293 9.20 14.53 -7.59
CA ILE A 293 7.86 14.64 -7.04
C ILE A 293 7.76 13.77 -5.81
N ILE A 294 7.28 14.35 -4.70
CA ILE A 294 6.87 13.61 -3.51
C ILE A 294 5.37 13.77 -3.31
N SER A 295 4.69 12.67 -2.98
CA SER A 295 3.24 12.62 -2.79
C SER A 295 2.90 11.85 -1.51
N GLY A 296 1.95 12.35 -0.73
CA GLY A 296 1.44 11.67 0.47
C GLY A 296 0.11 12.27 0.96
N PRO A 297 -0.57 11.63 1.93
CA PRO A 297 -1.79 12.16 2.52
C PRO A 297 -1.51 13.05 3.73
N ARG A 298 -2.17 14.21 3.81
CA ARG A 298 -2.27 15.07 5.02
C ARG A 298 -0.92 15.39 5.71
N ILE A 299 0.11 15.69 4.91
CA ILE A 299 1.42 16.15 5.39
C ILE A 299 1.41 17.69 5.43
N GLU A 300 1.76 18.28 6.58
CA GLU A 300 1.64 19.72 6.85
C GLU A 300 2.69 20.58 6.14
N GLU A 301 3.93 20.08 6.07
CA GLU A 301 5.08 20.80 5.50
C GLU A 301 5.76 20.01 4.38
N ILE A 302 4.96 19.53 3.42
CA ILE A 302 5.52 18.72 2.33
C ILE A 302 6.55 19.48 1.47
N ASP A 303 6.47 20.81 1.43
CA ASP A 303 7.45 21.65 0.79
C ASP A 303 8.78 21.70 1.55
N THR A 304 8.76 21.89 2.87
CA THR A 304 9.96 21.79 3.73
C THR A 304 10.60 20.41 3.59
N LEU A 305 9.79 19.35 3.66
CA LEU A 305 10.23 17.98 3.47
C LEU A 305 10.92 17.78 2.10
N GLY A 306 10.32 18.28 1.03
CA GLY A 306 10.91 18.23 -0.31
C GLY A 306 12.25 18.98 -0.40
N LYS A 307 12.37 20.12 0.29
CA LYS A 307 13.62 20.89 0.34
C LYS A 307 14.72 20.12 1.04
N GLU A 308 14.42 19.52 2.18
CA GLU A 308 15.39 18.72 2.96
C GLU A 308 15.85 17.48 2.18
N LEU A 309 14.91 16.75 1.59
CA LEU A 309 15.19 15.52 0.85
C LEU A 309 15.99 15.76 -0.43
N PHE A 310 15.67 16.80 -1.19
CA PHE A 310 16.31 17.05 -2.49
C PHE A 310 17.35 18.17 -2.48
N GLY A 311 17.52 18.89 -1.37
CA GLY A 311 18.48 19.99 -1.26
C GLY A 311 18.24 21.13 -2.24
N LYS A 312 16.98 21.36 -2.62
CA LYS A 312 16.57 22.34 -3.63
C LYS A 312 15.56 23.29 -3.04
N GLU A 313 15.76 24.60 -3.21
CA GLU A 313 14.85 25.62 -2.68
C GLU A 313 13.56 25.80 -3.52
N ASP A 314 13.57 25.32 -4.76
CA ASP A 314 12.49 25.54 -5.73
C ASP A 314 11.36 24.50 -5.62
N VAL A 315 10.85 24.28 -4.40
CA VAL A 315 9.75 23.34 -4.13
C VAL A 315 8.40 24.04 -4.17
N ILE A 316 7.43 23.47 -4.91
CA ILE A 316 6.03 23.91 -4.87
C ILE A 316 5.25 23.09 -3.85
N LYS A 317 4.56 23.78 -2.95
CA LYS A 317 3.55 23.21 -2.07
C LYS A 317 2.20 23.10 -2.79
N LEU A 318 1.72 21.87 -2.98
CA LEU A 318 0.38 21.59 -3.50
C LEU A 318 -0.41 20.82 -2.44
N GLN A 319 -1.24 21.54 -1.68
CA GLN A 319 -1.99 20.95 -0.57
C GLN A 319 -3.50 21.22 -0.67
N THR A 320 -4.30 20.23 -0.31
CA THR A 320 -5.74 20.38 -0.06
C THR A 320 -6.18 19.44 1.06
N ASN A 321 -7.15 19.86 1.87
CA ASN A 321 -7.82 19.01 2.86
C ASN A 321 -9.21 18.57 2.39
N ILE A 322 -9.68 19.06 1.24
CA ILE A 322 -11.02 18.76 0.75
C ILE A 322 -11.05 17.34 0.18
N SER A 323 -11.93 16.51 0.72
CA SER A 323 -12.27 15.19 0.17
C SER A 323 -13.51 15.31 -0.72
N PRO A 324 -13.48 14.80 -1.97
CA PRO A 324 -14.68 14.67 -2.81
C PRO A 324 -15.75 13.74 -2.23
N VAL A 325 -15.37 12.91 -1.26
CA VAL A 325 -16.23 11.94 -0.58
C VAL A 325 -16.40 12.39 0.87
N LEU A 326 -17.64 12.58 1.31
CA LEU A 326 -17.98 12.93 2.69
C LEU A 326 -17.71 11.72 3.61
N ASN A 327 -16.86 11.91 4.60
CA ASN A 327 -16.59 10.88 5.63
C ASN A 327 -17.40 11.16 6.90
N LEU A 328 -18.28 10.22 7.27
CA LEU A 328 -19.04 10.26 8.52
C LEU A 328 -18.58 9.14 9.45
N THR A 329 -18.36 9.46 10.72
CA THR A 329 -18.00 8.45 11.73
C THR A 329 -19.13 8.30 12.72
N TYR A 330 -19.59 7.07 12.92
CA TYR A 330 -20.56 6.68 13.92
C TYR A 330 -19.84 5.91 15.01
N SER A 331 -20.08 6.21 16.28
CA SER A 331 -19.52 5.45 17.38
C SER A 331 -20.59 4.98 18.34
N ILE A 332 -20.27 3.95 19.11
CA ILE A 332 -21.10 3.49 20.22
C ILE A 332 -20.34 3.75 21.51
N SER A 333 -20.99 4.46 22.43
CA SER A 333 -20.46 4.78 23.75
C SER A 333 -21.40 4.30 24.85
N LYS A 334 -20.88 4.17 26.07
CA LYS A 334 -21.65 3.83 27.26
C LYS A 334 -21.49 4.90 28.33
N GLU A 335 -22.60 5.48 28.77
CA GLU A 335 -22.63 6.49 29.82
C GLU A 335 -23.72 6.13 30.86
N ASN A 336 -23.36 6.03 32.14
CA ASN A 336 -24.30 5.80 33.25
C ASN A 336 -25.32 4.65 33.02
N LYS A 337 -24.84 3.51 32.48
CA LYS A 337 -25.59 2.28 32.11
C LYS A 337 -26.45 2.36 30.85
N LYS A 338 -26.52 3.52 30.18
CA LYS A 338 -27.17 3.68 28.88
C LYS A 338 -26.13 3.63 27.76
N TYR A 339 -26.57 3.23 26.58
CA TYR A 339 -25.74 3.22 25.38
C TYR A 339 -26.20 4.31 24.43
N PHE A 340 -25.23 4.96 23.78
CA PHE A 340 -25.49 6.05 22.85
C PHE A 340 -24.81 5.74 21.53
N LEU A 341 -25.52 6.04 20.44
CA LEU A 341 -24.90 6.18 19.12
C LEU A 341 -24.49 7.64 19.00
N LYS A 342 -23.26 7.92 18.58
CA LYS A 342 -22.78 9.27 18.25
C LYS A 342 -22.44 9.38 16.77
N GLN A 343 -22.61 10.56 16.18
CA GLN A 343 -22.21 10.89 14.80
C GLN A 343 -21.23 12.06 14.83
N TYR A 344 -20.08 11.85 14.19
CA TYR A 344 -19.00 12.80 14.01
C TYR A 344 -18.86 13.17 12.53
N CYS A 345 -18.62 14.44 12.26
CA CYS A 345 -18.44 15.01 10.94
C CYS A 345 -17.42 16.14 11.02
N ALA A 346 -16.46 16.19 10.09
CA ALA A 346 -15.37 17.16 10.12
C ALA A 346 -15.81 18.64 10.08
N ILE A 347 -17.07 18.92 9.71
CA ILE A 347 -17.62 20.28 9.58
C ILE A 347 -18.37 20.72 10.85
N ASN A 348 -18.64 19.80 11.77
CA ASN A 348 -19.40 20.08 12.98
C ASN A 348 -18.61 19.66 14.23
N ASP A 349 -18.17 20.64 15.01
CA ASP A 349 -17.30 20.45 16.18
C ASP A 349 -17.91 19.59 17.29
N ASN A 350 -19.25 19.46 17.33
CA ASN A 350 -19.95 18.68 18.35
C ASN A 350 -20.62 17.45 17.75
N ALA A 351 -20.29 16.29 18.27
CA ALA A 351 -20.93 15.04 17.89
C ALA A 351 -22.43 15.07 18.23
N LYS A 352 -23.28 14.67 17.28
CA LYS A 352 -24.69 14.39 17.57
C LYS A 352 -24.78 13.07 18.30
N TYR A 353 -25.72 12.92 19.24
CA TYR A 353 -25.91 11.67 19.96
C TYR A 353 -27.38 11.32 20.14
N ILE A 354 -27.70 10.03 20.11
CA ILE A 354 -29.03 9.47 20.41
C ILE A 354 -28.88 8.25 21.31
N GLU A 355 -29.85 8.05 22.22
CA GLU A 355 -29.90 6.86 23.06
C GLU A 355 -30.28 5.63 22.24
N ILE A 356 -29.53 4.53 22.40
CA ILE A 356 -29.82 3.23 21.80
C ILE A 356 -30.93 2.56 22.61
N ILE A 357 -32.10 2.42 22.01
CA ILE A 357 -33.29 1.86 22.68
C ILE A 357 -33.23 0.33 22.70
N LYS A 358 -32.74 -0.29 21.63
CA LYS A 358 -32.63 -1.76 21.48
C LYS A 358 -31.22 -2.24 21.85
N SER A 359 -30.88 -2.21 23.13
CA SER A 359 -29.54 -2.59 23.61
C SER A 359 -29.20 -4.08 23.43
N ASP A 360 -30.18 -4.96 23.19
CA ASP A 360 -29.96 -6.40 22.98
C ASP A 360 -29.12 -6.71 21.72
N ILE A 361 -29.03 -5.75 20.79
CA ILE A 361 -28.20 -5.84 19.60
C ILE A 361 -26.71 -5.78 19.97
N ILE A 362 -26.37 -5.09 21.07
CA ILE A 362 -25.00 -4.77 21.48
C ILE A 362 -24.56 -5.50 22.76
N ASN A 363 -25.12 -6.68 23.06
CA ASN A 363 -24.79 -7.47 24.26
C ASN A 363 -23.28 -7.76 24.41
N GLY A 364 -22.52 -7.78 23.31
CA GLY A 364 -21.07 -7.94 23.31
C GLY A 364 -20.23 -6.66 23.46
N TYR A 365 -20.83 -5.50 23.74
CA TYR A 365 -20.11 -4.23 23.92
C TYR A 365 -19.09 -4.30 25.07
N GLY A 366 -17.90 -3.72 24.89
CA GLY A 366 -16.85 -3.67 25.92
C GLY A 366 -16.12 -5.00 26.15
N ASN A 367 -16.49 -6.09 25.47
CA ASN A 367 -15.76 -7.35 25.55
C ASN A 367 -14.36 -7.17 24.97
N LYS A 368 -13.32 -7.41 25.78
CA LYS A 368 -11.91 -7.25 25.37
C LYS A 368 -11.44 -8.30 24.36
N ALA A 369 -12.04 -9.49 24.36
CA ALA A 369 -11.73 -10.56 23.42
C ALA A 369 -12.78 -10.68 22.32
N TYR A 370 -12.38 -11.25 21.17
CA TYR A 370 -13.29 -11.67 20.10
C TYR A 370 -14.03 -12.95 20.50
N THR A 371 -14.85 -12.84 21.55
CA THR A 371 -15.74 -13.88 22.05
C THR A 371 -16.88 -14.12 21.07
N GLU A 372 -17.55 -15.27 21.20
CA GLU A 372 -18.74 -15.56 20.40
C GLU A 372 -19.83 -14.49 20.56
N GLU A 373 -19.99 -13.93 21.76
CA GLU A 373 -20.95 -12.85 22.03
C GLU A 373 -20.60 -11.57 21.26
N TYR A 374 -19.32 -11.15 21.25
CA TYR A 374 -18.87 -10.01 20.46
C TYR A 374 -19.04 -10.27 18.96
N LEU A 375 -18.69 -11.47 18.47
CA LEU A 375 -18.84 -11.82 17.07
C LEU A 375 -20.31 -11.83 16.63
N LYS A 376 -21.24 -12.26 17.51
CA LYS A 376 -22.69 -12.13 17.28
C LYS A 376 -23.14 -10.67 17.17
N TYR A 377 -22.64 -9.80 18.06
CA TYR A 377 -22.89 -8.37 17.97
C TYR A 377 -22.39 -7.79 16.64
N LEU A 378 -21.13 -8.04 16.28
CA LEU A 378 -20.54 -7.59 15.03
C LEU A 378 -21.34 -8.08 13.81
N ALA A 379 -21.67 -9.38 13.76
CA ALA A 379 -22.42 -9.97 12.66
C ALA A 379 -23.82 -9.34 12.51
N LYS A 380 -24.55 -9.12 13.62
CA LYS A 380 -25.85 -8.42 13.59
C LYS A 380 -25.71 -7.01 13.04
N LEU A 381 -24.71 -6.27 13.48
CA LEU A 381 -24.47 -4.89 13.03
C LEU A 381 -24.17 -4.84 11.52
N VAL A 382 -23.27 -5.71 11.03
CA VAL A 382 -22.95 -5.81 9.60
C VAL A 382 -24.17 -6.20 8.77
N ASN A 383 -24.95 -7.17 9.24
CA ASN A 383 -26.18 -7.60 8.56
C ASN A 383 -27.22 -6.47 8.48
N ASN A 384 -27.33 -5.63 9.52
CA ASN A 384 -28.22 -4.47 9.53
C ASN A 384 -27.76 -3.33 8.61
N ILE A 385 -26.45 -3.16 8.37
CA ILE A 385 -25.92 -2.26 7.33
C ILE A 385 -26.39 -2.73 5.93
N GLY A 386 -26.59 -4.03 5.75
CA GLY A 386 -27.24 -4.61 4.57
C GLY A 386 -26.24 -5.15 3.52
N GLY A 387 -26.63 -6.24 2.86
CA GLY A 387 -25.77 -6.99 1.94
C GLY A 387 -25.50 -6.34 0.57
N GLN A 388 -26.08 -5.17 0.30
CA GLN A 388 -25.79 -4.40 -0.93
C GLN A 388 -24.57 -3.49 -0.80
N GLU A 389 -24.10 -3.26 0.44
CA GLU A 389 -22.95 -2.42 0.73
C GLU A 389 -21.69 -3.27 0.94
N GLN A 390 -20.56 -2.77 0.45
CA GLN A 390 -19.25 -3.36 0.70
C GLN A 390 -18.69 -2.83 2.00
N ASN A 391 -18.33 -3.75 2.89
CA ASN A 391 -17.89 -3.46 4.25
C ASN A 391 -16.46 -3.97 4.46
N ILE A 392 -15.59 -3.09 4.95
CA ILE A 392 -14.27 -3.44 5.48
C ILE A 392 -14.38 -3.54 6.99
N ILE A 393 -14.05 -4.70 7.54
CA ILE A 393 -14.10 -4.98 8.98
C ILE A 393 -12.67 -5.07 9.49
N PHE A 394 -12.26 -4.09 10.29
CA PHE A 394 -10.92 -4.03 10.81
C PHE A 394 -10.69 -5.08 11.90
N ALA A 395 -9.55 -5.76 11.82
CA ALA A 395 -9.10 -6.79 12.74
C ALA A 395 -7.64 -6.52 13.18
N PRO A 396 -7.30 -6.69 14.47
CA PRO A 396 -5.96 -6.41 14.98
C PRO A 396 -4.90 -7.40 14.46
N THR A 397 -5.28 -8.66 14.21
CA THR A 397 -4.35 -9.72 13.80
C THR A 397 -4.92 -10.51 12.62
N SER A 398 -4.05 -11.22 11.89
CA SER A 398 -4.45 -12.14 10.81
C SER A 398 -5.49 -13.15 11.29
N ASP A 399 -5.24 -13.75 12.46
CA ASP A 399 -6.06 -14.84 12.97
C ASP A 399 -7.43 -14.33 13.39
N THR A 400 -7.48 -13.08 13.88
CA THR A 400 -8.75 -12.41 14.16
C THR A 400 -9.52 -12.11 12.89
N ALA A 401 -8.86 -11.67 11.82
CA ALA A 401 -9.50 -11.43 10.52
C ALA A 401 -10.14 -12.71 9.97
N SER A 402 -9.39 -13.82 9.97
CA SER A 402 -9.88 -15.13 9.54
C SER A 402 -11.03 -15.60 10.43
N LYS A 403 -10.92 -15.42 11.76
CA LYS A 403 -11.98 -15.79 12.71
C LYS A 403 -13.28 -15.00 12.49
N ILE A 404 -13.20 -13.69 12.25
CA ILE A 404 -14.37 -12.86 11.96
C ILE A 404 -15.05 -13.36 10.68
N ALA A 405 -14.28 -13.55 9.61
CA ALA A 405 -14.81 -13.99 8.32
C ALA A 405 -15.48 -15.38 8.42
N SER A 406 -14.83 -16.34 9.07
CA SER A 406 -15.40 -17.68 9.29
C SER A 406 -16.68 -17.63 10.12
N PHE A 407 -16.69 -16.86 11.21
CA PHE A 407 -17.88 -16.72 12.05
C PHE A 407 -19.06 -16.11 11.28
N MET A 408 -18.81 -15.08 10.47
CA MET A 408 -19.85 -14.46 9.65
C MET A 408 -20.37 -15.42 8.57
N ALA A 409 -19.49 -16.21 7.94
CA ALA A 409 -19.88 -17.21 6.96
C ALA A 409 -20.78 -18.29 7.59
N ASP A 410 -20.42 -18.79 8.78
CA ASP A 410 -21.22 -19.79 9.52
C ASP A 410 -22.62 -19.30 9.93
N ASN A 411 -22.84 -17.98 9.95
CA ASN A 411 -24.10 -17.35 10.35
C ASN A 411 -24.75 -16.56 9.20
N SER A 412 -24.40 -16.87 7.94
CA SER A 412 -24.93 -16.21 6.75
C SER A 412 -26.03 -17.05 6.10
N ASP A 413 -27.14 -16.40 5.72
CA ASP A 413 -28.28 -17.05 5.04
C ASP A 413 -28.15 -17.05 3.49
N ILE A 414 -26.96 -16.76 2.95
CA ILE A 414 -26.73 -16.64 1.51
C ILE A 414 -26.76 -18.03 0.86
N ASN A 415 -27.83 -18.31 0.10
CA ASN A 415 -28.07 -19.61 -0.51
C ASN A 415 -27.65 -19.72 -2.00
N LYS A 416 -27.18 -18.63 -2.64
CA LYS A 416 -26.83 -18.65 -4.07
C LYS A 416 -25.44 -18.11 -4.35
N LEU A 417 -24.51 -19.04 -4.59
CA LEU A 417 -23.13 -18.74 -4.95
C LEU A 417 -23.00 -18.32 -6.41
N ASN A 418 -22.31 -17.20 -6.65
CA ASN A 418 -21.96 -16.72 -7.98
C ASN A 418 -20.99 -17.70 -8.68
N GLU A 419 -21.20 -17.99 -9.97
CA GLU A 419 -20.31 -18.89 -10.74
C GLU A 419 -18.84 -18.44 -10.74
N LYS A 420 -18.57 -17.12 -10.84
CA LYS A 420 -17.19 -16.60 -10.74
C LYS A 420 -16.55 -16.87 -9.38
N LEU A 421 -17.35 -16.87 -8.30
CA LEU A 421 -16.85 -17.23 -6.97
C LEU A 421 -16.58 -18.73 -6.85
N LYS A 422 -17.39 -19.59 -7.48
CA LYS A 422 -17.09 -21.04 -7.55
C LYS A 422 -15.75 -21.29 -8.22
N GLU A 423 -15.52 -20.66 -9.37
CA GLU A 423 -14.24 -20.75 -10.06
C GLU A 423 -13.08 -20.23 -9.20
N LEU A 424 -13.31 -19.18 -8.40
CA LEU A 424 -12.29 -18.65 -7.48
C LEU A 424 -11.96 -19.63 -6.36
N ILE A 425 -12.98 -20.27 -5.79
CA ILE A 425 -12.84 -21.29 -4.75
C ILE A 425 -12.07 -22.49 -5.31
N THR A 426 -12.38 -22.96 -6.52
CA THR A 426 -11.61 -24.00 -7.21
C THR A 426 -10.16 -23.58 -7.41
N TYR A 427 -9.93 -22.34 -7.86
CA TYR A 427 -8.57 -21.83 -8.01
C TYR A 427 -7.79 -21.80 -6.69
N TYR A 428 -8.43 -21.48 -5.57
CA TYR A 428 -7.76 -21.46 -4.24
C TYR A 428 -7.49 -22.87 -3.72
N SER A 429 -8.44 -23.79 -3.88
CA SER A 429 -8.26 -25.18 -3.45
C SER A 429 -7.19 -25.91 -4.26
N GLU A 430 -7.07 -25.60 -5.55
CA GLU A 430 -6.05 -26.19 -6.43
C GLU A 430 -4.67 -25.55 -6.31
N SER A 431 -4.57 -24.30 -5.84
CA SER A 431 -3.29 -23.60 -5.71
C SER A 431 -2.70 -23.59 -4.29
N ILE A 432 -3.52 -23.77 -3.24
CA ILE A 432 -3.06 -23.76 -1.84
C ILE A 432 -3.40 -25.06 -1.14
N HIS A 433 -4.67 -25.31 -0.84
CA HIS A 433 -5.12 -26.46 -0.08
C HIS A 433 -6.65 -26.56 -0.16
N THR A 434 -7.21 -27.77 -0.18
CA THR A 434 -8.67 -27.98 -0.24
C THR A 434 -9.39 -27.39 0.96
N ASP A 435 -8.81 -27.52 2.15
CA ASP A 435 -9.37 -27.03 3.43
C ASP A 435 -8.92 -25.60 3.77
N TYR A 436 -8.48 -24.82 2.79
CA TYR A 436 -8.12 -23.43 3.03
C TYR A 436 -9.37 -22.63 3.45
N ALA A 437 -9.36 -22.01 4.64
CA ALA A 437 -10.57 -21.39 5.21
C ALA A 437 -11.28 -20.39 4.29
N MET A 438 -10.52 -19.66 3.46
CA MET A 438 -11.06 -18.73 2.47
C MET A 438 -12.05 -19.39 1.50
N CYS A 439 -11.85 -20.67 1.16
CA CYS A 439 -12.76 -21.42 0.29
C CYS A 439 -14.18 -21.42 0.89
N LYS A 440 -14.31 -21.73 2.19
CA LYS A 440 -15.59 -21.75 2.92
C LYS A 440 -16.19 -20.36 3.08
N THR A 441 -15.39 -19.33 3.35
CA THR A 441 -15.92 -17.96 3.53
C THR A 441 -16.44 -17.39 2.21
N LEU A 442 -15.75 -17.67 1.09
CA LEU A 442 -16.13 -17.18 -0.24
C LEU A 442 -17.46 -17.76 -0.73
N GLU A 443 -17.87 -18.94 -0.25
CA GLU A 443 -19.22 -19.51 -0.52
C GLU A 443 -20.35 -18.55 -0.08
N HIS A 444 -20.05 -17.68 0.88
CA HIS A 444 -20.99 -16.73 1.46
C HIS A 444 -20.69 -15.27 1.04
N GLY A 445 -19.82 -15.05 0.03
CA GLY A 445 -19.44 -13.70 -0.40
C GLY A 445 -18.68 -12.90 0.68
N ILE A 446 -17.99 -13.62 1.59
CA ILE A 446 -17.20 -13.07 2.69
C ILE A 446 -15.74 -13.47 2.50
N ALA A 447 -14.82 -12.57 2.80
CA ALA A 447 -13.39 -12.86 2.73
C ALA A 447 -12.62 -12.24 3.90
N TYR A 448 -11.35 -12.63 4.03
CA TYR A 448 -10.39 -11.96 4.89
C TYR A 448 -9.17 -11.48 4.08
N HIS A 449 -8.50 -10.42 4.53
CA HIS A 449 -7.34 -9.84 3.87
C HIS A 449 -6.25 -9.45 4.87
N HIS A 450 -5.08 -10.08 4.77
CA HIS A 450 -3.93 -9.79 5.63
C HIS A 450 -2.60 -10.10 4.94
N GLY A 451 -1.50 -9.64 5.54
CA GLY A 451 -0.15 -9.77 4.99
C GLY A 451 0.32 -11.21 4.75
N LYS A 452 -0.26 -12.21 5.42
CA LYS A 452 0.09 -13.63 5.23
C LYS A 452 -0.51 -14.29 3.98
N LEU A 453 -1.37 -13.60 3.22
CA LEU A 453 -1.96 -14.16 1.99
C LEU A 453 -0.90 -14.26 0.87
N PRO A 454 -0.86 -15.33 0.05
CA PRO A 454 -0.01 -15.36 -1.14
C PRO A 454 -0.35 -14.27 -2.16
N ASN A 455 0.63 -13.80 -2.93
CA ASN A 455 0.42 -12.72 -3.90
C ASN A 455 -0.67 -13.05 -4.95
N HIS A 456 -0.74 -14.29 -5.43
CA HIS A 456 -1.78 -14.68 -6.40
C HIS A 456 -3.18 -14.59 -5.79
N ILE A 457 -3.35 -15.03 -4.54
CA ILE A 457 -4.61 -14.90 -3.79
C ILE A 457 -4.98 -13.43 -3.58
N ARG A 458 -4.02 -12.58 -3.16
CA ARG A 458 -4.29 -11.14 -2.96
C ARG A 458 -4.82 -10.49 -4.24
N ARG A 459 -4.18 -10.72 -5.39
CA ARG A 459 -4.59 -10.14 -6.68
C ARG A 459 -5.99 -10.59 -7.13
N THR A 460 -6.28 -11.88 -7.08
CA THR A 460 -7.63 -12.38 -7.44
C THR A 460 -8.69 -11.91 -6.44
N LEU A 461 -8.36 -11.85 -5.15
CA LEU A 461 -9.26 -11.36 -4.11
C LEU A 461 -9.58 -9.87 -4.29
N GLU A 462 -8.56 -9.04 -4.52
CA GLU A 462 -8.68 -7.63 -4.87
C GLU A 462 -9.57 -7.42 -6.09
N LYS A 463 -9.35 -8.21 -7.15
CA LYS A 463 -10.21 -8.19 -8.34
C LYS A 463 -11.66 -8.55 -8.00
N ALA A 464 -11.89 -9.63 -7.24
CA ALA A 464 -13.23 -10.05 -6.84
C ALA A 464 -13.97 -9.00 -6.00
N ILE A 465 -13.26 -8.33 -5.08
CA ILE A 465 -13.79 -7.21 -4.28
C ILE A 465 -14.13 -6.03 -5.19
N SER A 466 -13.24 -5.65 -6.12
CA SER A 466 -13.48 -4.54 -7.06
C SER A 466 -14.68 -4.78 -7.98
N GLN A 467 -14.97 -6.04 -8.31
CA GLN A 467 -16.10 -6.51 -9.10
C GLN A 467 -17.39 -6.69 -8.28
N ARG A 468 -17.37 -6.35 -6.98
CA ARG A 468 -18.49 -6.52 -6.03
C ARG A 468 -18.98 -7.96 -5.90
N LEU A 469 -18.10 -8.94 -6.12
CA LEU A 469 -18.41 -10.35 -5.83
C LEU A 469 -18.38 -10.62 -4.32
N ILE A 470 -17.66 -9.80 -3.56
CA ILE A 470 -17.48 -9.94 -2.11
C ILE A 470 -18.02 -8.68 -1.44
N ALA A 471 -18.94 -8.89 -0.49
CA ALA A 471 -19.58 -7.81 0.25
C ALA A 471 -18.82 -7.48 1.54
N ASN A 472 -18.37 -8.48 2.28
CA ASN A 472 -17.71 -8.27 3.58
C ASN A 472 -16.27 -8.77 3.56
N VAL A 473 -15.34 -7.92 3.98
CA VAL A 473 -13.90 -8.24 4.03
C VAL A 473 -13.36 -7.91 5.41
N ALA A 474 -12.92 -8.93 6.16
CA ALA A 474 -12.21 -8.73 7.42
C ALA A 474 -10.71 -8.51 7.17
N CYS A 475 -10.09 -7.42 7.61
CA CYS A 475 -8.71 -7.12 7.27
C CYS A 475 -7.88 -6.49 8.39
N THR A 476 -6.55 -6.66 8.31
CA THR A 476 -5.60 -5.97 9.21
C THR A 476 -5.17 -4.61 8.65
N THR A 477 -4.26 -3.91 9.34
CA THR A 477 -3.65 -2.63 8.89
C THR A 477 -2.98 -2.71 7.52
N THR A 478 -2.74 -3.90 6.98
CA THR A 478 -2.20 -4.08 5.62
C THR A 478 -3.04 -3.41 4.52
N LEU A 479 -4.34 -3.22 4.74
CA LEU A 479 -5.20 -2.48 3.82
C LEU A 479 -4.88 -0.97 3.77
N MET A 480 -4.27 -0.43 4.84
CA MET A 480 -3.86 0.98 4.91
C MET A 480 -2.63 1.26 4.05
N GLN A 481 -1.79 0.25 3.81
CA GLN A 481 -0.47 0.35 3.15
C GLN A 481 -0.53 0.28 1.60
N GLY A 482 -1.63 0.72 0.98
CA GLY A 482 -1.66 0.98 -0.46
C GLY A 482 -2.42 -0.04 -1.32
N VAL A 483 -3.36 -0.80 -0.77
CA VAL A 483 -4.33 -1.52 -1.62
C VAL A 483 -5.56 -0.62 -1.83
N ASN A 484 -5.86 -0.26 -3.08
CA ASN A 484 -7.04 0.54 -3.41
C ASN A 484 -8.30 -0.33 -3.43
N MET A 485 -8.74 -0.78 -2.25
CA MET A 485 -10.07 -1.36 -2.03
C MET A 485 -10.98 -0.33 -1.37
N PRO A 486 -11.56 0.62 -2.11
CA PRO A 486 -12.50 1.53 -1.51
C PRO A 486 -13.81 0.77 -1.23
N ALA A 487 -14.28 0.83 0.00
CA ALA A 487 -15.52 0.20 0.46
C ALA A 487 -16.51 1.29 0.87
N GLN A 488 -17.81 0.98 0.90
CA GLN A 488 -18.80 1.97 1.35
C GLN A 488 -18.67 2.23 2.85
N ASN A 489 -18.37 1.15 3.60
CA ASN A 489 -18.27 1.22 5.05
C ASN A 489 -16.96 0.64 5.57
N VAL A 490 -16.46 1.24 6.65
CA VAL A 490 -15.35 0.74 7.46
C VAL A 490 -15.88 0.49 8.87
N ILE A 491 -15.59 -0.68 9.44
CA ILE A 491 -16.09 -1.09 10.76
C ILE A 491 -14.88 -1.38 11.64
N ILE A 492 -14.79 -0.70 12.77
CA ILE A 492 -13.63 -0.72 13.66
C ILE A 492 -14.12 -1.01 15.06
N ARG A 493 -13.52 -1.98 15.73
CA ARG A 493 -13.88 -2.28 17.10
C ARG A 493 -13.39 -1.18 18.04
N ASN A 494 -12.07 -1.03 18.12
CA ASN A 494 -11.32 -0.15 19.02
C ASN A 494 -9.92 0.13 18.40
N PRO A 495 -9.07 0.99 19.00
CA PRO A 495 -7.79 1.36 18.39
C PRO A 495 -6.68 0.30 18.60
N HIS A 496 -6.91 -0.75 19.37
CA HIS A 496 -5.86 -1.68 19.78
C HIS A 496 -5.47 -2.63 18.64
N LEU A 497 -4.19 -2.66 18.28
CA LEU A 497 -3.63 -3.60 17.29
C LEU A 497 -3.25 -4.95 17.92
N TYR A 498 -3.88 -5.29 19.04
CA TYR A 498 -3.58 -6.48 19.82
C TYR A 498 -4.84 -7.04 20.48
N ILE A 499 -4.80 -8.34 20.80
CA ILE A 499 -5.84 -9.01 21.60
C ILE A 499 -5.50 -8.94 23.10
N LYS A 500 -4.21 -9.00 23.44
CA LYS A 500 -3.69 -8.90 24.82
C LYS A 500 -2.53 -7.91 24.86
N LYS A 501 -2.55 -7.01 25.84
CA LYS A 501 -1.54 -5.95 25.98
C LYS A 501 -0.21 -6.55 26.41
N ASN A 502 0.83 -6.30 25.62
CA ASN A 502 2.23 -6.63 25.89
C ASN A 502 3.07 -5.35 25.76
N PRO A 503 4.36 -5.34 26.18
CA PRO A 503 5.20 -4.14 26.08
C PRO A 503 5.36 -3.57 24.67
N ASN A 504 5.16 -4.39 23.64
CA ASN A 504 5.25 -4.02 22.22
C ASN A 504 3.88 -3.91 21.54
N SER A 505 2.80 -3.82 22.31
CA SER A 505 1.45 -3.67 21.78
C SER A 505 1.28 -2.28 21.16
N GLY A 506 1.15 -2.25 19.84
CA GLY A 506 0.83 -1.03 19.10
C GLY A 506 -0.66 -0.67 19.18
N GLU A 507 -0.95 0.61 19.02
CA GLU A 507 -2.31 1.17 18.97
C GLU A 507 -2.40 2.00 17.68
N LEU A 508 -3.57 2.06 17.06
CA LEU A 508 -3.82 2.91 15.90
C LEU A 508 -3.69 4.36 16.32
N SER A 509 -2.68 5.04 15.79
CA SER A 509 -2.57 6.49 15.93
C SER A 509 -3.78 7.19 15.28
N SER A 510 -4.03 8.41 15.70
CA SER A 510 -5.08 9.27 15.16
C SER A 510 -4.92 9.53 13.66
N TYR A 511 -3.67 9.67 13.19
CA TYR A 511 -3.34 9.76 11.77
C TYR A 511 -3.63 8.46 11.00
N GLU A 512 -3.26 7.30 11.56
CA GLU A 512 -3.59 5.98 11.00
C GLU A 512 -5.12 5.79 10.90
N MET A 513 -5.85 6.15 11.96
CA MET A 513 -7.31 6.14 11.98
C MET A 513 -7.90 7.04 10.89
N ALA A 514 -7.39 8.26 10.72
CA ALA A 514 -7.83 9.17 9.66
C ALA A 514 -7.57 8.62 8.24
N ASN A 515 -6.48 7.88 8.04
CA ASN A 515 -6.19 7.20 6.77
C ASN A 515 -7.10 6.00 6.52
N LEU A 516 -7.40 5.22 7.57
CA LEU A 516 -8.34 4.10 7.50
C LEU A 516 -9.76 4.59 7.18
N ARG A 517 -10.22 5.65 7.85
CA ARG A 517 -11.51 6.30 7.54
C ARG A 517 -11.57 6.84 6.11
N GLY A 518 -10.47 7.37 5.60
CA GLY A 518 -10.37 7.84 4.21
C GLY A 518 -10.49 6.74 3.13
N ARG A 519 -10.56 5.45 3.53
CA ARG A 519 -10.89 4.32 2.64
C ARG A 519 -12.39 4.07 2.54
N ALA A 520 -13.20 4.68 3.42
CA ALA A 520 -14.65 4.66 3.32
C ALA A 520 -15.13 5.57 2.18
N GLY A 521 -16.09 5.09 1.42
CA GLY A 521 -16.63 5.72 0.21
C GLY A 521 -15.70 5.59 -1.00
N ARG A 522 -16.26 5.17 -2.14
CA ARG A 522 -15.50 4.99 -3.39
C ARG A 522 -15.52 6.26 -4.23
N LEU A 523 -14.32 6.74 -4.56
CA LEU A 523 -14.15 7.86 -5.47
C LEU A 523 -14.88 7.58 -6.80
N LEU A 524 -15.64 8.58 -7.28
CA LEU A 524 -16.50 8.51 -8.47
C LEU A 524 -17.65 7.49 -8.41
N LYS A 525 -17.95 6.87 -7.26
CA LYS A 525 -19.09 5.95 -7.12
C LYS A 525 -19.99 6.23 -5.91
N ASP A 526 -19.43 6.72 -4.82
CA ASP A 526 -20.18 7.04 -3.59
C ASP A 526 -19.88 8.48 -3.17
N PHE A 527 -20.92 9.22 -2.75
CA PHE A 527 -20.75 10.55 -2.17
C PHE A 527 -20.43 10.50 -0.67
N ILE A 528 -20.80 9.42 0.02
CA ILE A 528 -20.64 9.24 1.46
C ILE A 528 -19.87 7.95 1.74
N GLY A 529 -18.84 8.06 2.57
CA GLY A 529 -18.15 6.96 3.24
C GLY A 529 -18.50 6.96 4.72
N ARG A 530 -18.84 5.78 5.27
CA ARG A 530 -19.23 5.65 6.68
C ARG A 530 -18.22 4.81 7.45
N THR A 531 -17.85 5.27 8.64
CA THR A 531 -17.04 4.51 9.59
C THR A 531 -17.85 4.19 10.82
N TYR A 532 -17.87 2.95 11.29
CA TYR A 532 -18.55 2.50 12.49
C TYR A 532 -17.54 2.07 13.55
N VAL A 533 -17.48 2.79 14.67
CA VAL A 533 -16.63 2.51 15.83
C VAL A 533 -17.46 1.84 16.91
N LEU A 534 -17.16 0.57 17.20
CA LEU A 534 -18.03 -0.26 18.03
C LEU A 534 -17.83 -0.08 19.54
N ASP A 535 -16.70 0.51 19.95
CA ASP A 535 -16.34 0.81 21.33
C ASP A 535 -15.52 2.12 21.39
N GLU A 536 -16.21 3.23 21.60
CA GLU A 536 -15.59 4.56 21.73
C GLU A 536 -14.73 4.68 22.99
N SER A 537 -15.12 4.02 24.09
CA SER A 537 -14.48 4.19 25.40
C SER A 537 -12.98 3.89 25.39
N GLU A 538 -12.55 2.95 24.55
CA GLU A 538 -11.16 2.54 24.44
C GLU A 538 -10.26 3.58 23.73
N PHE A 539 -10.84 4.53 22.98
CA PHE A 539 -10.08 5.61 22.34
C PHE A 539 -9.75 6.75 23.32
N GLY A 540 -10.71 7.14 24.17
CA GLY A 540 -10.53 8.23 25.13
C GLY A 540 -9.47 7.97 26.21
N GLU A 541 -9.03 6.72 26.38
CA GLU A 541 -7.97 6.36 27.32
C GLU A 541 -6.55 6.67 26.79
N LEU A 542 -6.39 6.85 25.47
CA LEU A 542 -5.10 7.01 24.80
C LEU A 542 -4.61 8.46 24.76
N GLU A 543 -3.30 8.67 24.98
CA GLU A 543 -2.70 10.02 25.01
C GLU A 543 -2.89 10.77 23.68
N ASP A 544 -2.65 10.10 22.54
CA ASP A 544 -2.80 10.66 21.18
C ASP A 544 -4.22 11.19 20.88
N TYR A 545 -5.23 10.66 21.56
CA TYR A 545 -6.63 11.06 21.40
C TYR A 545 -7.13 12.02 22.48
N LYS A 546 -6.44 12.12 23.63
CA LYS A 546 -6.80 13.03 24.74
C LYS A 546 -6.50 14.49 24.43
N GLU A 547 -5.51 14.76 23.59
CA GLU A 547 -5.11 16.11 23.22
C GLU A 547 -6.02 16.73 22.15
N GLN A 548 -6.94 15.95 21.57
CA GLN A 548 -7.82 16.38 20.50
C GLN A 548 -9.12 16.97 21.05
N THR A 549 -9.60 18.04 20.41
CA THR A 549 -10.90 18.67 20.71
C THR A 549 -12.08 17.77 20.31
N ASP A 550 -11.90 16.94 19.29
CA ASP A 550 -12.84 15.91 18.84
C ASP A 550 -12.06 14.62 18.52
N LEU A 551 -12.65 13.47 18.87
CA LEU A 551 -12.00 12.15 18.91
C LEU A 551 -11.57 11.66 17.51
N PHE A 552 -12.26 12.13 16.47
CA PHE A 552 -12.03 11.71 15.09
C PHE A 552 -11.85 12.91 14.16
N ASN A 553 -11.01 13.86 14.56
CA ASN A 553 -10.60 14.97 13.69
C ASN A 553 -9.76 14.49 12.49
N GLU A 554 -9.67 15.33 11.46
CA GLU A 554 -8.70 15.13 10.39
C GLU A 554 -7.32 15.59 10.87
N VAL A 555 -6.46 14.62 11.18
CA VAL A 555 -5.11 14.87 11.71
C VAL A 555 -4.11 14.95 10.57
N THR A 556 -3.27 15.97 10.62
CA THR A 556 -2.10 16.19 9.80
C THR A 556 -0.85 15.69 10.52
N LYS A 557 0.23 15.45 9.77
CA LYS A 557 1.47 14.95 10.37
C LYS A 557 2.70 15.67 9.84
N GLU A 558 3.61 15.98 10.76
CA GLU A 558 4.98 16.37 10.47
C GLU A 558 5.85 15.13 10.35
N ILE A 559 6.75 15.12 9.36
CA ILE A 559 7.67 14.00 9.13
C ILE A 559 9.08 14.48 9.46
N ALA A 560 9.68 13.90 10.50
CA ALA A 560 11.09 14.13 10.81
C ALA A 560 11.97 13.49 9.72
N THR A 561 13.02 14.19 9.29
CA THR A 561 13.93 13.73 8.24
C THR A 561 15.30 13.39 8.79
N GLY A 562 15.94 12.39 8.16
CA GLY A 562 17.34 12.07 8.42
C GLY A 562 17.58 11.22 9.67
N TYR A 563 18.81 11.28 10.14
CA TYR A 563 19.32 10.49 11.26
C TYR A 563 19.74 11.36 12.45
N SER A 564 19.52 12.67 12.40
CA SER A 564 19.99 13.64 13.40
C SER A 564 19.55 13.27 14.82
N LYS A 565 18.25 13.13 15.04
CA LYS A 565 17.67 12.82 16.35
C LYS A 565 18.27 11.55 16.95
N LYS A 566 18.37 10.48 16.16
CA LYS A 566 18.96 9.20 16.62
C LYS A 566 20.48 9.23 16.76
N TYR A 567 21.15 10.01 15.93
CA TYR A 567 22.58 10.22 16.04
C TYR A 567 22.91 10.97 17.32
N GLU A 568 22.22 12.07 17.61
CA GLU A 568 22.37 12.87 18.83
C GLU A 568 22.04 12.05 20.10
N GLU A 569 20.97 11.25 20.08
CA GLU A 569 20.59 10.38 21.22
C GLU A 569 21.71 9.40 21.62
N TYR A 570 22.49 8.90 20.64
CA TYR A 570 23.53 7.88 20.84
C TYR A 570 24.93 8.33 20.43
N GLU A 571 25.19 9.62 20.32
CA GLU A 571 26.42 10.17 19.73
C GLU A 571 27.67 9.62 20.44
N GLY A 572 27.65 9.63 21.77
CA GLY A 572 28.74 9.13 22.61
C GLY A 572 29.03 7.65 22.38
N ASP A 573 27.99 6.82 22.32
CA ASP A 573 28.11 5.38 22.07
C ASP A 573 28.65 5.11 20.65
N ILE A 574 28.06 5.77 19.64
CA ILE A 574 28.47 5.66 18.24
C ILE A 574 29.95 6.06 18.08
N CYS A 575 30.35 7.21 18.62
CA CYS A 575 31.71 7.70 18.55
C CYS A 575 32.70 6.78 19.27
N SER A 576 32.32 6.20 20.41
CA SER A 576 33.16 5.24 21.13
C SER A 576 33.47 3.99 20.28
N VAL A 577 32.47 3.50 19.54
CA VAL A 577 32.63 2.33 18.66
C VAL A 577 33.46 2.69 17.43
N LEU A 578 33.17 3.81 16.77
CA LEU A 578 33.88 4.26 15.55
C LEU A 578 35.37 4.54 15.79
N ASN A 579 35.75 4.94 17.01
CA ASN A 579 37.16 5.14 17.37
C ASN A 579 37.94 3.83 17.58
N THR A 580 37.26 2.68 17.59
CA THR A 580 37.86 1.35 17.79
C THR A 580 37.59 0.41 16.63
N ASN A 581 38.22 -0.77 16.62
CA ASN A 581 37.89 -1.86 15.70
C ASN A 581 36.70 -2.71 16.18
N LYS A 582 35.89 -2.18 17.12
CA LYS A 582 34.70 -2.91 17.60
C LYS A 582 33.68 -3.01 16.46
N ILE A 583 33.15 -4.21 16.30
CA ILE A 583 32.16 -4.55 15.28
C ILE A 583 30.76 -4.32 15.87
N VAL A 584 29.78 -3.99 15.02
CA VAL A 584 28.37 -3.94 15.43
C VAL A 584 27.90 -5.31 15.91
N ASP A 585 27.34 -5.37 17.11
CA ASP A 585 26.89 -6.58 17.78
C ASP A 585 25.48 -6.41 18.38
N ASN A 586 24.98 -7.46 19.05
CA ASN A 586 23.64 -7.48 19.65
C ASN A 586 23.40 -6.45 20.77
N THR A 587 24.46 -5.85 21.34
CA THR A 587 24.31 -4.78 22.33
C THR A 587 23.94 -3.45 21.69
N MET A 588 24.13 -3.32 20.37
CA MET A 588 23.92 -2.11 19.56
C MET A 588 22.68 -2.21 18.65
N GLN A 589 21.60 -2.83 19.14
CA GLN A 589 20.36 -2.97 18.34
C GLN A 589 19.70 -1.61 18.05
N LYS A 590 19.74 -0.72 19.04
CA LYS A 590 19.54 0.71 18.85
C LYS A 590 20.78 1.27 18.16
N TYR A 591 20.83 2.31 17.36
CA TYR A 591 22.08 2.90 16.79
C TYR A 591 23.08 2.05 15.94
N GLY A 592 23.19 0.71 16.03
CA GLY A 592 24.24 -0.05 15.30
C GLY A 592 24.15 0.06 13.76
N TYR A 593 22.96 0.32 13.25
CA TYR A 593 22.73 0.60 11.83
C TYR A 593 23.40 1.93 11.39
N LEU A 594 23.48 2.95 12.26
CA LEU A 594 24.17 4.21 11.98
C LEU A 594 25.68 4.00 11.88
N ILE A 595 26.25 3.16 12.76
CA ILE A 595 27.68 2.79 12.68
C ILE A 595 27.98 2.13 11.34
N SER A 596 27.13 1.19 10.92
CA SER A 596 27.25 0.52 9.62
C SER A 596 27.14 1.52 8.46
N TYR A 597 26.16 2.42 8.52
CA TYR A 597 25.93 3.47 7.54
C TYR A 597 27.13 4.42 7.43
N ILE A 598 27.63 4.94 8.55
CA ILE A 598 28.79 5.84 8.60
C ILE A 598 30.03 5.17 7.98
N ARG A 599 30.34 3.93 8.38
CA ARG A 599 31.47 3.17 7.81
C ARG A 599 31.31 3.00 6.30
N GLN A 600 30.10 2.73 5.82
CA GLN A 600 29.81 2.57 4.39
C GLN A 600 29.91 3.89 3.60
N VAL A 601 29.44 5.01 4.15
CA VAL A 601 29.58 6.34 3.54
C VAL A 601 31.04 6.76 3.47
N VAL A 602 31.81 6.53 4.55
CA VAL A 602 33.26 6.78 4.57
C VAL A 602 33.99 5.91 3.54
N LEU A 603 33.61 4.62 3.45
CA LEU A 603 34.18 3.73 2.44
C LEU A 603 33.87 4.20 1.01
N LYS A 604 32.63 4.58 0.74
CA LYS A 604 32.16 4.96 -0.61
C LYS A 604 32.72 6.29 -1.08
N TYR A 605 32.66 7.33 -0.22
CA TYR A 605 32.91 8.71 -0.62
C TYR A 605 34.25 9.28 -0.14
N GLY A 606 34.96 8.57 0.75
CA GLY A 606 36.27 8.98 1.25
C GLY A 606 36.25 10.41 1.82
N ASN A 607 36.98 11.33 1.19
CA ASN A 607 37.09 12.71 1.64
C ASN A 607 35.75 13.49 1.57
N HIS A 608 34.83 13.11 0.68
CA HIS A 608 33.50 13.72 0.56
C HIS A 608 32.49 13.11 1.54
N ALA A 609 32.89 12.13 2.37
CA ALA A 609 31.98 11.49 3.30
C ALA A 609 31.43 12.46 4.35
N LYS A 610 32.19 13.51 4.73
CA LYS A 610 31.73 14.50 5.69
C LYS A 610 30.47 15.21 5.20
N GLU A 611 30.55 15.80 4.01
CA GLU A 611 29.43 16.51 3.37
C GLU A 611 28.20 15.60 3.26
N ARG A 612 28.41 14.33 2.89
CA ARG A 612 27.34 13.34 2.76
C ARG A 612 26.68 12.95 4.09
N LEU A 613 27.43 12.93 5.18
CA LEU A 613 26.90 12.63 6.51
C LEU A 613 26.15 13.82 7.08
N GLU A 614 26.67 15.04 6.89
CA GLU A 614 25.99 16.28 7.29
C GLU A 614 24.64 16.43 6.59
N GLU A 615 24.54 16.06 5.30
CA GLU A 615 23.26 16.07 4.53
C GLU A 615 22.15 15.22 5.15
N VAL A 616 22.49 14.20 5.96
CA VAL A 616 21.52 13.32 6.63
C VAL A 616 21.47 13.55 8.14
N GLY A 617 22.05 14.65 8.62
CA GLY A 617 22.03 15.03 10.04
C GLY A 617 23.06 14.30 10.92
N ILE A 618 24.09 13.70 10.33
CA ILE A 618 25.17 13.05 11.09
C ILE A 618 26.40 13.97 11.10
N ASP A 619 26.65 14.64 12.22
CA ASP A 619 27.85 15.47 12.39
C ASP A 619 29.04 14.64 12.87
N ILE A 620 30.05 14.46 12.02
CA ILE A 620 31.28 13.74 12.36
C ILE A 620 32.50 14.57 11.99
N SER A 621 33.46 14.61 12.92
CA SER A 621 34.72 15.33 12.71
C SER A 621 35.57 14.71 11.60
N LEU A 622 36.34 15.54 10.87
CA LEU A 622 37.32 15.06 9.90
C LEU A 622 38.36 14.12 10.52
N LYS A 623 38.68 14.31 11.81
CA LYS A 623 39.57 13.40 12.56
C LYS A 623 38.98 12.00 12.66
N GLN A 624 37.70 11.87 12.99
CA GLN A 624 37.02 10.57 13.05
C GLN A 624 36.91 9.93 11.68
N ILE A 625 36.58 10.69 10.63
CA ILE A 625 36.53 10.17 9.25
C ILE A 625 37.89 9.57 8.87
N ASN A 626 38.99 10.25 9.20
CA ASN A 626 40.34 9.73 8.96
C ASN A 626 40.65 8.46 9.77
N ILE A 627 40.18 8.38 11.02
CA ILE A 627 40.32 7.15 11.84
C ILE A 627 39.57 6.00 11.18
N ILE A 628 38.31 6.20 10.81
CA ILE A 628 37.46 5.19 10.16
C ILE A 628 38.07 4.77 8.83
N ALA A 629 38.50 5.71 7.99
CA ALA A 629 39.15 5.41 6.72
C ALA A 629 40.44 4.57 6.90
N ASN A 630 41.24 4.87 7.93
CA ASN A 630 42.44 4.09 8.23
C ASN A 630 42.13 2.69 8.79
N GLN A 631 41.03 2.52 9.52
CA GLN A 631 40.55 1.19 9.94
C GLN A 631 40.08 0.39 8.72
N LEU A 632 39.26 1.00 7.86
CA LEU A 632 38.69 0.37 6.67
C LEU A 632 39.75 0.01 5.62
N LYS A 633 40.88 0.71 5.55
CA LYS A 633 42.03 0.30 4.70
C LYS A 633 42.66 -1.04 5.09
N LYS A 634 42.41 -1.54 6.31
CA LYS A 634 43.00 -2.79 6.82
C LYS A 634 42.13 -4.02 6.56
N ILE A 635 40.90 -3.85 6.09
CA ILE A 635 40.01 -4.99 5.82
C ILE A 635 40.45 -5.68 4.53
N SER A 636 40.30 -7.00 4.51
CA SER A 636 40.63 -7.88 3.38
C SER A 636 39.47 -8.02 2.38
N VAL A 637 38.23 -7.79 2.84
CA VAL A 637 37.04 -7.89 1.97
C VAL A 637 37.11 -6.90 0.80
N PRO A 638 36.80 -7.33 -0.44
CA PRO A 638 36.81 -6.44 -1.60
C PRO A 638 35.84 -5.27 -1.50
N TYR A 639 36.25 -4.11 -2.03
CA TYR A 639 35.44 -2.88 -2.03
C TYR A 639 34.07 -3.08 -2.70
N ASP A 640 34.02 -3.77 -3.84
CA ASP A 640 32.78 -4.01 -4.58
C ASP A 640 31.76 -4.81 -3.77
N VAL A 641 32.22 -5.75 -2.93
CA VAL A 641 31.37 -6.52 -2.01
C VAL A 641 30.77 -5.62 -0.94
N CYS A 642 31.56 -4.72 -0.35
CA CYS A 642 31.08 -3.80 0.68
C CYS A 642 29.98 -2.87 0.14
N ILE A 643 30.20 -2.27 -1.04
CA ILE A 643 29.23 -1.37 -1.67
C ILE A 643 27.94 -2.12 -2.05
N LYS A 644 28.03 -3.35 -2.58
CA LYS A 644 26.87 -4.20 -2.89
C LYS A 644 26.10 -4.65 -1.63
N ASN A 645 26.69 -4.55 -0.44
CA ASN A 645 26.11 -4.97 0.84
C ASN A 645 26.05 -3.80 1.84
N ARG A 646 25.52 -2.65 1.41
CA ARG A 646 25.48 -1.38 2.18
C ARG A 646 24.87 -1.48 3.59
N TYR A 647 23.92 -2.38 3.82
CA TYR A 647 23.28 -2.56 5.13
C TYR A 647 24.04 -3.51 6.07
N TRP A 648 25.24 -3.94 5.68
CA TRP A 648 26.19 -4.67 6.50
C TRP A 648 27.36 -3.78 6.88
N ASP A 649 27.82 -3.90 8.12
CA ASP A 649 29.07 -3.27 8.56
C ASP A 649 30.25 -3.88 7.79
N PRO A 650 31.10 -3.08 7.13
CA PRO A 650 32.31 -3.56 6.44
C PRO A 650 33.20 -4.45 7.30
N MET A 651 33.26 -4.23 8.62
CA MET A 651 34.03 -5.09 9.52
C MET A 651 33.40 -6.47 9.74
N VAL A 652 32.06 -6.58 9.75
CA VAL A 652 31.37 -7.89 9.77
C VAL A 652 31.61 -8.62 8.45
N LEU A 653 31.57 -7.89 7.33
CA LEU A 653 31.86 -8.46 6.01
C LEU A 653 33.28 -9.03 5.94
N ASP A 654 34.26 -8.34 6.54
CA ASP A 654 35.64 -8.81 6.61
C ASP A 654 35.80 -10.11 7.41
N VAL A 655 35.04 -10.26 8.50
CA VAL A 655 34.99 -11.51 9.27
C VAL A 655 34.50 -12.66 8.40
N ILE A 656 33.40 -12.46 7.66
CA ILE A 656 32.85 -13.49 6.77
C ILE A 656 33.90 -13.86 5.71
N TYR A 657 34.53 -12.87 5.09
CA TYR A 657 35.54 -13.06 4.05
C TYR A 657 36.74 -13.89 4.54
N ASN A 658 37.22 -13.61 5.75
CA ASN A 658 38.41 -14.25 6.30
C ASN A 658 38.12 -15.62 6.94
N GLU A 659 37.00 -15.76 7.66
CA GLU A 659 36.71 -16.92 8.52
C GLU A 659 35.84 -17.99 7.83
N PHE A 660 35.04 -17.65 6.81
CA PHE A 660 34.20 -18.64 6.13
C PHE A 660 35.02 -19.54 5.17
N LYS A 661 35.01 -20.86 5.41
CA LYS A 661 35.77 -21.87 4.63
C LYS A 661 34.92 -23.01 4.04
N LEU A 662 33.60 -22.94 4.20
CA LEU A 662 32.69 -24.01 3.76
C LEU A 662 32.22 -23.76 2.33
N GLU A 663 31.75 -24.82 1.66
CA GLU A 663 31.20 -24.67 0.31
C GLU A 663 29.75 -24.13 0.33
N LEU A 664 29.49 -23.12 -0.50
CA LEU A 664 28.13 -22.63 -0.77
C LEU A 664 27.43 -23.47 -1.84
N PRO A 665 26.12 -23.69 -1.72
CA PRO A 665 25.35 -24.32 -2.78
C PRO A 665 25.24 -23.39 -4.01
N THR A 666 25.24 -24.00 -5.20
CA THR A 666 25.20 -23.26 -6.48
C THR A 666 24.14 -23.79 -7.44
N SER A 667 23.60 -24.98 -7.17
CA SER A 667 22.54 -25.60 -7.97
C SER A 667 21.64 -26.46 -7.07
N ILE A 668 20.38 -26.60 -7.48
CA ILE A 668 19.37 -27.43 -6.81
C ILE A 668 19.67 -28.93 -6.94
N SER A 669 20.31 -29.35 -8.03
CA SER A 669 20.70 -30.76 -8.26
C SER A 669 22.01 -31.15 -7.56
N GLN A 670 22.62 -30.24 -6.79
CA GLN A 670 23.92 -30.47 -6.18
C GLN A 670 23.85 -31.49 -5.03
N LYS A 671 24.78 -32.47 -5.03
CA LYS A 671 24.90 -33.43 -3.93
C LYS A 671 25.14 -32.73 -2.59
N GLY A 672 24.36 -33.10 -1.59
CA GLY A 672 24.47 -32.55 -0.23
C GLY A 672 23.95 -31.11 -0.09
N LEU A 673 23.08 -30.64 -1.00
CA LEU A 673 22.45 -29.31 -0.96
C LEU A 673 22.02 -28.89 0.45
N LYS A 674 21.23 -29.74 1.13
CA LYS A 674 20.74 -29.48 2.49
C LYS A 674 21.87 -29.24 3.49
N GLY A 675 22.92 -30.05 3.43
CA GLY A 675 24.07 -29.91 4.33
C GLY A 675 24.86 -28.62 4.07
N LYS A 676 25.13 -28.29 2.81
CA LYS A 676 25.84 -27.05 2.43
C LYS A 676 25.06 -25.80 2.85
N PHE A 677 23.76 -25.80 2.57
CA PHE A 677 22.86 -24.73 2.98
C PHE A 677 22.80 -24.57 4.50
N ASP A 678 22.61 -25.68 5.23
CA ASP A 678 22.56 -25.70 6.69
C ASP A 678 23.86 -25.18 7.33
N ASN A 679 25.00 -25.55 6.75
CA ASN A 679 26.32 -25.12 7.20
C ASN A 679 26.55 -23.61 7.03
N ALA A 680 26.13 -23.03 5.90
CA ALA A 680 26.20 -21.58 5.68
C ALA A 680 25.38 -20.80 6.73
N ILE A 681 24.15 -21.26 6.98
CA ILE A 681 23.26 -20.67 7.99
C ILE A 681 23.83 -20.84 9.41
N LYS A 682 24.38 -22.02 9.74
CA LYS A 682 25.03 -22.28 11.04
C LYS A 682 26.23 -21.37 11.28
N PHE A 683 27.07 -21.15 10.27
CA PHE A 683 28.21 -20.25 10.40
C PHE A 683 27.77 -18.86 10.86
N LEU A 684 26.74 -18.29 10.21
CA LEU A 684 26.24 -16.96 10.56
C LEU A 684 25.61 -16.90 11.96
N ARG A 685 24.99 -18.00 12.40
CA ARG A 685 24.36 -18.12 13.73
C ARG A 685 25.38 -18.31 14.87
N ASP A 686 26.36 -19.18 14.65
CA ASP A 686 27.25 -19.68 15.72
C ASP A 686 28.49 -18.80 15.90
N ASN A 687 28.88 -18.01 14.89
CA ASN A 687 29.97 -17.05 15.02
C ASN A 687 29.50 -15.79 15.75
N GLU A 688 30.12 -15.48 16.89
CA GLU A 688 29.75 -14.35 17.75
C GLU A 688 29.73 -12.99 17.02
N LYS A 689 30.60 -12.81 16.01
CA LYS A 689 30.72 -11.56 15.25
C LYS A 689 29.66 -11.41 14.15
N THR A 690 29.01 -12.50 13.73
CA THR A 690 27.95 -12.48 12.70
C THR A 690 26.56 -12.78 13.27
N LYS A 691 26.49 -13.32 14.48
CA LYS A 691 25.25 -13.75 15.15
C LYS A 691 24.18 -12.67 15.21
N HIS A 692 24.57 -11.42 15.43
CA HIS A 692 23.64 -10.28 15.41
C HIS A 692 22.88 -10.18 14.09
N MET A 693 23.57 -10.37 12.96
CA MET A 693 22.94 -10.34 11.65
C MET A 693 22.00 -11.53 11.43
N TYR A 694 22.39 -12.72 11.89
CA TYR A 694 21.48 -13.88 11.88
C TYR A 694 20.19 -13.59 12.68
N GLU A 695 20.32 -13.02 13.88
CA GLU A 695 19.18 -12.70 14.73
C GLU A 695 18.33 -11.55 14.16
N LYS A 696 18.94 -10.61 13.43
CA LYS A 696 18.23 -9.53 12.73
C LYS A 696 17.29 -10.07 11.63
N TYR A 697 17.73 -11.07 10.86
CA TYR A 697 16.99 -11.57 9.69
C TYR A 697 16.14 -12.82 9.96
N ILE A 698 16.45 -13.62 10.99
CA ILE A 698 15.72 -14.87 11.28
C ILE A 698 14.83 -14.72 12.52
N PRO A 699 13.51 -14.98 12.41
CA PRO A 699 12.58 -14.87 13.54
C PRO A 699 12.96 -15.81 14.69
N LYS A 700 12.73 -15.38 15.93
CA LYS A 700 13.17 -16.06 17.16
C LYS A 700 12.80 -17.55 17.20
N GLU A 701 11.61 -17.88 16.74
CA GLU A 701 11.04 -19.24 16.72
C GLU A 701 11.85 -20.20 15.83
N PHE A 702 12.47 -19.71 14.75
CA PHE A 702 13.19 -20.52 13.77
C PHE A 702 14.70 -20.49 13.94
N ARG A 703 15.22 -19.88 15.03
CA ARG A 703 16.67 -19.69 15.21
C ARG A 703 17.42 -20.98 15.55
N SER A 704 16.76 -21.97 16.16
CA SER A 704 17.42 -23.19 16.68
C SER A 704 16.56 -24.45 16.59
N GLY A 705 17.19 -25.60 16.88
CA GLY A 705 16.49 -26.87 17.05
C GLY A 705 15.73 -27.37 15.82
N GLN A 706 14.57 -28.00 16.08
CA GLN A 706 13.70 -28.60 15.07
C GLN A 706 13.10 -27.54 14.13
N MET A 707 12.66 -26.39 14.66
CA MET A 707 12.06 -25.31 13.86
C MET A 707 13.02 -24.78 12.79
N ARG A 708 14.30 -24.62 13.11
CA ARG A 708 15.33 -24.26 12.13
C ARG A 708 15.45 -25.31 11.01
N SER A 709 15.38 -26.59 11.35
CA SER A 709 15.43 -27.70 10.38
C SER A 709 14.21 -27.66 9.45
N ILE A 710 13.02 -27.35 9.99
CA ILE A 710 11.79 -27.15 9.23
C ILE A 710 11.95 -25.97 8.27
N MET A 711 12.42 -24.82 8.74
CA MET A 711 12.69 -23.63 7.90
C MET A 711 13.65 -23.96 6.75
N CYS A 712 14.78 -24.62 7.02
CA CYS A 712 15.70 -25.05 5.96
C CYS A 712 15.06 -26.06 4.99
N GLY A 713 14.20 -26.95 5.49
CA GLY A 713 13.46 -27.90 4.65
C GLY A 713 12.47 -27.21 3.71
N LEU A 714 11.69 -26.27 4.24
CA LEU A 714 10.77 -25.43 3.47
C LEU A 714 11.52 -24.59 2.43
N ALA A 715 12.66 -24.00 2.78
CA ALA A 715 13.49 -23.25 1.84
C ALA A 715 13.95 -24.11 0.65
N ILE A 716 14.31 -25.38 0.90
CA ILE A 716 14.69 -26.31 -0.17
C ILE A 716 13.50 -26.67 -1.05
N SER A 717 12.36 -27.03 -0.46
CA SER A 717 11.12 -27.30 -1.20
C SER A 717 10.69 -26.11 -2.07
N TRP A 718 10.79 -24.91 -1.51
CA TRP A 718 10.50 -23.64 -2.19
C TRP A 718 11.40 -23.43 -3.41
N MET A 719 12.72 -23.55 -3.24
CA MET A 719 13.68 -23.44 -4.35
C MET A 719 13.52 -24.53 -5.42
N GLN A 720 12.97 -25.69 -5.05
CA GLN A 720 12.71 -26.82 -5.95
C GLN A 720 11.43 -26.66 -6.78
N GLU A 721 10.80 -25.49 -6.80
CA GLU A 721 9.54 -25.23 -7.52
C GLU A 721 8.35 -26.06 -7.06
N LYS A 722 8.37 -26.60 -5.84
CA LYS A 722 7.14 -27.19 -5.27
C LYS A 722 6.09 -26.11 -5.11
N SER A 723 4.91 -26.32 -5.68
CA SER A 723 3.74 -25.47 -5.50
C SER A 723 3.34 -25.41 -4.03
N LEU A 724 2.59 -24.38 -3.63
CA LEU A 724 2.06 -24.30 -2.27
C LEU A 724 1.19 -25.52 -1.94
N LYS A 725 0.40 -26.00 -2.89
CA LYS A 725 -0.35 -27.25 -2.77
C LYS A 725 0.54 -28.45 -2.42
N GLU A 726 1.60 -28.70 -3.18
CA GLU A 726 2.54 -29.79 -2.89
C GLU A 726 3.28 -29.62 -1.55
N ILE A 727 3.48 -28.38 -1.09
CA ILE A 727 4.09 -28.10 0.22
C ILE A 727 3.10 -28.41 1.37
N PHE A 728 1.81 -28.11 1.17
CA PHE A 728 0.77 -28.24 2.19
C PHE A 728 -0.03 -29.55 2.15
N GLU A 729 0.23 -30.45 1.18
CA GLU A 729 -0.40 -31.78 1.10
C GLU A 729 -0.04 -32.74 2.26
N ALA A 730 0.90 -32.38 3.13
CA ALA A 730 1.26 -33.22 4.28
C ALA A 730 0.20 -33.17 5.40
N ASP A 731 -0.08 -34.31 6.05
CA ASP A 731 -1.05 -34.46 7.17
C ASP A 731 -0.92 -33.39 8.27
N TYR A 732 0.26 -32.79 8.44
CA TYR A 732 0.51 -31.68 9.37
C TYR A 732 -0.42 -30.47 9.14
N TYR A 733 -0.88 -30.25 7.90
CA TYR A 733 -1.71 -29.12 7.50
C TYR A 733 -3.20 -29.47 7.33
N SER A 734 -3.65 -30.63 7.79
CA SER A 734 -5.04 -31.11 7.58
C SER A 734 -5.84 -31.27 8.88
N ASP A 735 -5.41 -30.70 9.99
CA ASP A 735 -6.13 -30.72 11.27
C ASP A 735 -6.94 -29.43 11.56
N GLU A 736 -7.59 -29.35 12.72
CA GLU A 736 -8.43 -28.18 13.09
C GLU A 736 -7.68 -26.84 13.06
N ASN A 737 -6.34 -26.85 13.14
CA ASN A 737 -5.48 -25.66 13.09
C ASN A 737 -4.80 -25.48 11.71
N ALA A 738 -5.28 -26.16 10.67
CA ALA A 738 -4.75 -26.12 9.31
C ALA A 738 -4.51 -24.69 8.81
N THR A 739 -5.49 -23.80 8.97
CA THR A 739 -5.41 -22.42 8.46
C THR A 739 -4.27 -21.63 9.10
N GLU A 740 -4.15 -21.65 10.44
CA GLU A 740 -3.09 -20.93 11.15
C GLU A 740 -1.69 -21.46 10.78
N LYS A 741 -1.56 -22.78 10.63
CA LYS A 741 -0.31 -23.41 10.20
C LYS A 741 0.04 -23.07 8.76
N ILE A 742 -0.93 -23.08 7.84
CA ILE A 742 -0.75 -22.70 6.44
C ILE A 742 -0.33 -21.24 6.37
N ASP A 743 -1.07 -20.32 7.00
CA ASP A 743 -0.75 -18.89 6.98
C ASP A 743 0.62 -18.59 7.60
N SER A 744 0.99 -19.27 8.69
CA SER A 744 2.33 -19.14 9.31
C SER A 744 3.44 -19.68 8.41
N ALA A 745 3.19 -20.78 7.71
CA ALA A 745 4.15 -21.33 6.75
C ALA A 745 4.30 -20.43 5.51
N ILE A 746 3.21 -19.84 5.02
CA ILE A 746 3.23 -18.85 3.92
C ILE A 746 4.01 -17.61 4.37
N GLU A 747 3.76 -17.10 5.58
CA GLU A 747 4.50 -15.97 6.13
C GLU A 747 6.01 -16.26 6.23
N LEU A 748 6.39 -17.45 6.70
CA LEU A 748 7.78 -17.89 6.73
C LEU A 748 8.38 -17.93 5.31
N LEU A 749 7.65 -18.48 4.33
CA LEU A 749 8.08 -18.53 2.93
C LEU A 749 8.28 -17.12 2.35
N GLN A 750 7.31 -16.23 2.52
CA GLN A 750 7.35 -14.89 1.96
C GLN A 750 8.35 -13.97 2.68
N ASN A 751 8.23 -13.79 3.99
CA ASN A 751 8.99 -12.77 4.72
C ASN A 751 10.39 -13.23 5.11
N THR A 752 10.56 -14.53 5.38
CA THR A 752 11.86 -15.06 5.83
C THR A 752 12.62 -15.70 4.68
N ILE A 753 12.07 -16.72 4.03
CA ILE A 753 12.79 -17.52 3.03
C ILE A 753 12.99 -16.74 1.72
N SER A 754 11.99 -16.02 1.24
CA SER A 754 12.07 -15.29 -0.03
C SER A 754 12.68 -13.89 0.09
N PHE A 755 12.73 -13.32 1.29
CA PHE A 755 13.22 -11.96 1.51
C PHE A 755 14.41 -11.89 2.48
N SER A 756 14.20 -12.16 3.77
CA SER A 756 15.22 -11.94 4.81
C SER A 756 16.45 -12.85 4.66
N MET A 757 16.25 -14.10 4.28
CA MET A 757 17.30 -15.10 4.16
C MET A 757 18.22 -14.86 2.95
N PRO A 758 17.71 -14.47 1.76
CA PRO A 758 18.55 -13.95 0.68
C PRO A 758 19.41 -12.77 1.10
N LEU A 759 18.85 -11.78 1.81
CA LEU A 759 19.62 -10.63 2.32
C LEU A 759 20.71 -11.04 3.32
N LEU A 760 20.42 -12.04 4.16
CA LEU A 760 21.36 -12.62 5.10
C LEU A 760 22.53 -13.33 4.39
N LEU A 761 22.24 -14.07 3.33
CA LEU A 761 23.23 -14.88 2.60
C LEU A 761 23.98 -14.09 1.52
N LYS A 762 23.41 -12.97 1.05
CA LYS A 762 23.95 -12.14 -0.05
C LYS A 762 25.44 -11.85 0.05
N PRO A 763 25.99 -11.39 1.20
CA PRO A 763 27.43 -11.15 1.32
C PRO A 763 28.29 -12.35 0.98
N MET A 764 27.89 -13.56 1.40
CA MET A 764 28.66 -14.77 1.18
C MET A 764 28.72 -15.12 -0.32
N TYR A 765 27.62 -14.92 -1.05
CA TYR A 765 27.58 -15.15 -2.49
C TYR A 765 28.36 -14.08 -3.26
N ASP A 766 28.24 -12.81 -2.88
CA ASP A 766 29.02 -11.72 -3.49
C ASP A 766 30.54 -11.92 -3.26
N MET A 767 30.95 -12.51 -2.14
CA MET A 767 32.36 -12.83 -1.84
C MET A 767 32.86 -14.04 -2.61
N PHE A 768 32.12 -15.15 -2.57
CA PHE A 768 32.66 -16.47 -2.93
C PHE A 768 32.04 -17.07 -4.21
N LYS A 769 30.94 -16.51 -4.71
CA LYS A 769 30.14 -17.04 -5.84
C LYS A 769 29.45 -15.92 -6.65
N LYS A 770 30.20 -14.91 -7.11
CA LYS A 770 29.70 -13.68 -7.79
C LYS A 770 28.69 -13.90 -8.93
N HIS A 771 28.79 -14.99 -9.68
CA HIS A 771 27.91 -15.29 -10.83
C HIS A 771 26.82 -16.33 -10.51
N SER A 772 26.68 -16.73 -9.24
CA SER A 772 25.69 -17.72 -8.86
C SER A 772 24.29 -17.10 -8.80
N VAL A 773 23.38 -17.64 -9.60
CA VAL A 773 21.95 -17.31 -9.54
C VAL A 773 21.24 -18.00 -8.37
N PHE A 774 21.94 -18.75 -7.52
CA PHE A 774 21.31 -19.56 -6.46
C PHE A 774 20.45 -18.74 -5.49
N LEU A 775 20.86 -17.51 -5.13
CA LEU A 775 20.04 -16.65 -4.27
C LEU A 775 18.73 -16.24 -4.94
N SER A 776 18.71 -16.10 -6.27
CA SER A 776 17.46 -15.87 -7.01
C SER A 776 16.48 -17.02 -6.83
N PHE A 777 16.95 -18.24 -6.60
CA PHE A 777 16.08 -19.40 -6.36
C PHE A 777 15.34 -19.29 -5.03
N LEU A 778 15.99 -18.78 -3.99
CA LEU A 778 15.32 -18.48 -2.72
C LEU A 778 14.32 -17.34 -2.88
N GLN A 779 14.74 -16.26 -3.55
CA GLN A 779 13.92 -15.06 -3.73
C GLN A 779 12.66 -15.34 -4.54
N THR A 780 12.79 -16.04 -5.66
CA THR A 780 11.67 -16.34 -6.55
C THR A 780 10.93 -17.63 -6.18
N GLY A 781 11.59 -18.54 -5.48
CA GLY A 781 11.08 -19.91 -5.29
C GLY A 781 11.06 -20.70 -6.59
N ALA A 782 11.90 -20.33 -7.55
CA ALA A 782 11.99 -20.96 -8.86
C ALA A 782 13.44 -21.14 -9.28
N PHE A 783 13.75 -22.25 -9.95
CA PHE A 783 15.07 -22.56 -10.50
C PHE A 783 15.07 -22.66 -12.03
N GLN A 784 13.94 -23.02 -12.63
CA GLN A 784 13.77 -23.07 -14.08
C GLN A 784 13.85 -21.66 -14.67
N PRO A 785 14.61 -21.45 -15.75
CA PRO A 785 14.78 -20.13 -16.36
C PRO A 785 13.45 -19.46 -16.76
N TYR A 786 12.52 -20.19 -17.39
CA TYR A 786 11.22 -19.67 -17.78
C TYR A 786 10.37 -19.24 -16.56
N THR A 787 10.27 -20.08 -15.53
CA THR A 787 9.49 -19.79 -14.32
C THR A 787 10.05 -18.56 -13.59
N ARG A 788 11.38 -18.49 -13.40
CA ARG A 788 12.05 -17.32 -12.80
C ARG A 788 11.74 -16.05 -13.60
N ARG A 789 11.86 -16.12 -14.93
CA ARG A 789 11.65 -14.94 -15.77
C ARG A 789 10.20 -14.47 -15.79
N MET A 790 9.22 -15.39 -15.71
CA MET A 790 7.80 -15.06 -15.50
C MET A 790 7.59 -14.30 -14.18
N ILE A 791 8.24 -14.74 -13.10
CA ILE A 791 8.14 -14.08 -11.79
C ILE A 791 8.77 -12.69 -11.81
N GLU A 792 9.92 -12.54 -12.47
CA GLU A 792 10.62 -11.26 -12.60
C GLU A 792 9.82 -10.20 -13.36
N ILE A 793 9.03 -10.61 -14.37
CA ILE A 793 8.14 -9.68 -15.09
C ILE A 793 6.86 -9.38 -14.31
N GLY A 794 6.58 -10.06 -13.18
CA GLY A 794 5.46 -9.76 -12.28
C GLY A 794 4.37 -10.83 -12.20
N ILE A 795 4.52 -11.97 -12.89
CA ILE A 795 3.56 -13.08 -12.78
C ILE A 795 3.76 -13.74 -11.42
N PRO A 796 2.72 -13.92 -10.57
CA PRO A 796 2.88 -14.59 -9.29
C PRO A 796 3.43 -16.01 -9.43
N ARG A 797 4.25 -16.44 -8.47
CA ARG A 797 4.96 -17.73 -8.50
C ARG A 797 4.07 -18.93 -8.83
N GLU A 798 2.95 -19.09 -8.13
CA GLU A 798 2.05 -20.23 -8.36
C GLU A 798 1.47 -20.22 -9.78
N THR A 799 1.18 -19.04 -10.31
CA THR A 799 0.75 -18.87 -11.71
C THR A 799 1.87 -19.18 -12.69
N ALA A 800 3.11 -18.75 -12.40
CA ALA A 800 4.27 -19.07 -13.23
C ALA A 800 4.56 -20.58 -13.27
N ILE A 801 4.48 -21.28 -12.14
CA ILE A 801 4.63 -22.74 -12.06
C ILE A 801 3.51 -23.44 -12.84
N TYR A 802 2.26 -22.99 -12.68
CA TYR A 802 1.13 -23.50 -13.46
C TYR A 802 1.35 -23.34 -14.96
N LEU A 803 1.72 -22.14 -15.42
CA LEU A 803 1.98 -21.86 -16.84
C LEU A 803 3.12 -22.71 -17.36
N PHE A 804 4.21 -22.83 -16.60
CA PHE A 804 5.37 -23.63 -16.99
C PHE A 804 4.98 -25.10 -17.21
N ASN A 805 4.32 -25.70 -16.22
CA ASN A 805 3.95 -27.11 -16.25
C ASN A 805 2.98 -27.46 -17.39
N ASN A 806 2.06 -26.55 -17.74
CA ASN A 806 1.04 -26.81 -18.76
C ASN A 806 1.46 -26.38 -20.18
N TYR A 807 2.27 -25.33 -20.33
CA TYR A 807 2.49 -24.69 -21.65
C TYR A 807 3.95 -24.46 -22.06
N PHE A 808 4.92 -24.54 -21.15
CA PHE A 808 6.34 -24.27 -21.45
C PHE A 808 7.28 -25.46 -21.20
N LYS A 809 6.79 -26.52 -20.56
CA LYS A 809 7.58 -27.72 -20.27
C LYS A 809 8.12 -28.34 -21.57
N GLY A 810 9.44 -28.52 -21.63
CA GLY A 810 10.11 -29.12 -22.80
C GLY A 810 10.48 -28.16 -23.93
N LYS A 811 10.29 -26.84 -23.78
CA LYS A 811 10.80 -25.84 -24.73
C LYS A 811 12.33 -25.75 -24.70
N GLU A 812 12.91 -25.35 -25.84
CA GLU A 812 14.35 -25.06 -25.95
C GLU A 812 14.78 -23.94 -24.99
N GLU A 813 15.99 -24.09 -24.45
CA GLU A 813 16.65 -23.05 -23.64
C GLU A 813 17.06 -21.89 -24.54
N LEU A 814 16.30 -20.79 -24.46
CA LEU A 814 16.67 -19.53 -25.08
C LEU A 814 17.59 -18.72 -24.15
N PRO A 815 18.44 -17.83 -24.70
CA PRO A 815 19.16 -16.83 -23.91
C PRO A 815 18.19 -16.00 -23.03
N GLU A 816 18.61 -15.63 -21.82
CA GLU A 816 17.73 -14.96 -20.83
C GLU A 816 17.08 -13.66 -21.35
N GLU A 817 17.77 -12.94 -22.23
CA GLU A 817 17.28 -11.71 -22.88
C GLU A 817 16.06 -11.95 -23.77
N LYS A 818 15.99 -13.12 -24.43
CA LYS A 818 14.89 -13.47 -25.36
C LYS A 818 13.72 -14.17 -24.68
N LEU A 819 13.90 -14.61 -23.43
CA LEU A 819 12.86 -15.34 -22.69
C LEU A 819 11.60 -14.49 -22.49
N VAL A 820 11.73 -13.19 -22.20
CA VAL A 820 10.58 -12.32 -21.94
C VAL A 820 9.66 -12.23 -23.15
N ASP A 821 10.22 -11.97 -24.33
CA ASP A 821 9.45 -11.86 -25.56
C ASP A 821 8.81 -13.21 -25.93
N SER A 822 9.55 -14.31 -25.79
CA SER A 822 9.00 -15.66 -25.98
C SER A 822 7.87 -15.99 -25.00
N ILE A 823 7.96 -15.54 -23.74
CA ILE A 823 6.92 -15.73 -22.74
C ILE A 823 5.68 -14.93 -23.13
N LYS A 824 5.83 -13.64 -23.44
CA LYS A 824 4.72 -12.76 -23.83
C LYS A 824 3.99 -13.25 -25.08
N LEU A 825 4.75 -13.65 -26.12
CA LEU A 825 4.18 -14.21 -27.34
C LEU A 825 3.38 -15.48 -27.04
N LYS A 826 3.95 -16.40 -26.25
CA LYS A 826 3.26 -17.65 -25.93
C LYS A 826 2.02 -17.43 -25.07
N ILE A 827 2.07 -16.51 -24.10
CA ILE A 827 0.90 -16.13 -23.30
C ILE A 827 -0.23 -15.61 -24.20
N LYS A 828 0.10 -14.78 -25.19
CA LYS A 828 -0.87 -14.27 -26.17
C LYS A 828 -1.46 -15.37 -27.06
N GLU A 829 -0.68 -16.38 -27.43
CA GLU A 829 -1.17 -17.53 -28.22
C GLU A 829 -2.18 -18.38 -27.44
N ILE A 830 -1.95 -18.58 -26.13
CA ILE A 830 -2.77 -19.46 -25.29
C ILE A 830 -3.85 -18.69 -24.53
N GLU A 831 -3.98 -17.39 -24.76
CA GLU A 831 -4.83 -16.48 -23.99
C GLU A 831 -6.26 -17.02 -23.88
N ASP A 832 -6.87 -17.45 -25.00
CA ASP A 832 -8.24 -17.95 -25.01
C ASP A 832 -8.44 -19.28 -24.24
N GLU A 833 -7.38 -20.04 -24.01
CA GLU A 833 -7.42 -21.34 -23.30
C GLU A 833 -7.27 -21.19 -21.77
N LEU A 834 -6.83 -20.03 -21.29
CA LEU A 834 -6.53 -19.84 -19.86
C LEU A 834 -7.81 -19.67 -19.02
N PRO A 835 -7.87 -20.30 -17.82
CA PRO A 835 -8.95 -20.05 -16.86
C PRO A 835 -9.04 -18.56 -16.49
N TYR A 836 -10.24 -18.05 -16.23
CA TYR A 836 -10.49 -16.64 -15.93
C TYR A 836 -9.57 -16.08 -14.84
N TRP A 837 -9.45 -16.77 -13.70
CA TRP A 837 -8.60 -16.33 -12.58
C TRP A 837 -7.10 -16.44 -12.84
N VAL A 838 -6.67 -17.24 -13.82
CA VAL A 838 -5.29 -17.22 -14.34
C VAL A 838 -5.10 -15.99 -15.23
N LYS A 839 -6.07 -15.64 -16.08
CA LYS A 839 -6.01 -14.43 -16.90
C LYS A 839 -5.96 -13.15 -16.06
N VAL A 840 -6.71 -13.09 -14.95
CA VAL A 840 -6.66 -11.98 -13.97
C VAL A 840 -5.22 -11.72 -13.51
N GLN A 841 -4.41 -12.76 -13.33
CA GLN A 841 -3.00 -12.62 -12.92
C GLN A 841 -2.12 -12.02 -14.01
N LEU A 842 -2.58 -12.01 -15.27
CA LEU A 842 -1.83 -11.59 -16.45
C LEU A 842 -2.38 -10.30 -17.08
N GLU A 843 -3.39 -9.67 -16.50
CA GLU A 843 -3.97 -8.40 -16.99
C GLU A 843 -2.92 -7.32 -17.20
N PHE A 844 -1.94 -7.25 -16.29
CA PHE A 844 -0.80 -6.34 -16.36
C PHE A 844 0.19 -6.66 -17.51
N LEU A 845 0.02 -7.77 -18.22
CA LEU A 845 0.74 -8.04 -19.48
C LEU A 845 -0.08 -7.66 -20.70
N GLY A 846 -1.26 -7.09 -20.49
CA GLY A 846 -2.21 -6.72 -21.53
C GLY A 846 -3.08 -7.88 -22.01
N VAL A 847 -3.20 -8.96 -21.23
CA VAL A 847 -4.20 -10.02 -21.42
C VAL A 847 -5.59 -9.47 -21.08
N ASP A 848 -6.57 -9.71 -21.95
CA ASP A 848 -7.94 -9.24 -21.78
C ASP A 848 -8.76 -10.26 -20.94
N VAL A 849 -9.56 -9.74 -19.99
CA VAL A 849 -10.27 -10.51 -18.95
C VAL A 849 -11.75 -10.19 -18.91
#